data_AF-A0A1V9YWR4-F1
#
_entry.id   AF-A0A1V9YWR4-F1
#
_cell.length_a   1.000
_cell.length_b   1.000
_cell.length_c   1.000
_cell.angle_alpha   90.00
_cell.angle_beta   90.00
_cell.angle_gamma   90.00
#
_symmetry.space_group_name_H-M   'P 1'
#
loop_
_entity.id
_entity.type
_entity.pdbx_description
1 polymer ?
#
loop_
_entity_poly.entity_id
_entity_poly.type
_entity_poly.pdbx_seq_one_letter_code
_entity_poly.pdbx_strand_id
1 'polypeptide(L)'
;MSVRRNVRLRREYLYRKGLEGQERAQYERKVQLKQAIEGGKAIPTELRGVEDKLRKEMEYDDEHHIVPKSHIDDEYQNAGMFDPKIAVTTSRDPSARLKKFAQEVRLIFPNAIRLNRGAHTIGDLVESARANEFTDLVMITETRGEPDGLVVCHLPYGPTAYFSLQNVVMRHDIDDRATISEAYPHIILHQFESALGQRVGNILKYLFPVPKPDSKRVITFSNTDDFLSFRHHVFKQTGREVELQECGPRFELQLYQIKLGTMEQKEAENEWVLRPYMNTAKKRRSQLKIMASSYAKTIKVPEGFPDTLRDFAREVLRQQDKVKTREDILQFGMKYFKDLAEKRAGINNGPLFASEKYMTMADEEIEEYLWQLFRNVDPSNSDHLDLVDFRREFIKMIDYLKLNPLEKLRCAAEVDELEGATVSYPEFIASNIESPSYDANVGKEIVVEDGDFFLHGMLREEFASLLREILHHIDSDGVGFVSRGNFLGCLQDGDIGLTRREINLIMFKIESDEVVYSDVISTLFESLVHAHANDLIDTPRTEEMVETMLNKAFQSGDEESTGFLSFGALKTLLRMAGLGLTRIQTTALLSEAIEEEEDSVNYESFAKRIASMVLRMIDYDTQVQMAASVRSYRGSEDYFAVYGMNQHEFENALTIAFEAIDENSRGCLTRNELIEAIHNGLPHISPKHLACVLALAEVNQSSGEFEYGAIIHNGFQALQWLQEYSTLSAQLV
;
A
#
# COMPACT_ATOMS: atom_id res chain seq x y z
N MET A 1 3.52 -17.42 -10.09
CA MET A 1 2.19 -16.92 -9.67
C MET A 1 1.08 -17.94 -9.97
N SER A 2 0.23 -18.26 -9.00
CA SER A 2 -0.75 -19.36 -9.10
C SER A 2 -1.97 -19.00 -9.94
N VAL A 3 -2.33 -19.88 -10.90
CA VAL A 3 -3.55 -19.80 -11.75
C VAL A 3 -4.81 -19.51 -10.93
N ARG A 4 -4.87 -19.97 -9.67
CA ARG A 4 -5.99 -19.73 -8.75
C ARG A 4 -6.19 -18.25 -8.41
N ARG A 5 -5.10 -17.47 -8.26
CA ARG A 5 -5.15 -16.02 -8.00
C ARG A 5 -5.83 -15.29 -9.14
N ASN A 6 -5.45 -15.58 -10.39
CA ASN A 6 -6.00 -14.92 -11.57
C ASN A 6 -7.50 -15.23 -11.77
N VAL A 7 -7.91 -16.47 -11.48
CA VAL A 7 -9.32 -16.86 -11.51
C VAL A 7 -10.11 -16.11 -10.43
N ARG A 8 -9.55 -15.95 -9.23
CA ARG A 8 -10.18 -15.18 -8.14
C ARG A 8 -10.33 -13.70 -8.52
N LEU A 9 -9.24 -13.05 -8.94
CA LEU A 9 -9.25 -11.64 -9.36
C LEU A 9 -10.27 -11.38 -10.47
N ARG A 10 -10.38 -12.30 -11.44
CA ARG A 10 -11.40 -12.18 -12.49
C ARG A 10 -12.82 -12.31 -11.96
N ARG A 11 -13.08 -13.20 -10.99
CA ARG A 11 -14.40 -13.34 -10.36
C ARG A 11 -14.77 -12.08 -9.58
N GLU A 12 -13.81 -11.52 -8.84
CA GLU A 12 -13.98 -10.25 -8.12
C GLU A 12 -14.28 -9.10 -9.10
N TYR A 13 -13.55 -9.00 -10.22
CA TYR A 13 -13.82 -8.04 -11.29
C TYR A 13 -15.24 -8.20 -11.87
N LEU A 14 -15.65 -9.43 -12.23
CA LEU A 14 -16.99 -9.67 -12.78
C LEU A 14 -18.10 -9.37 -11.75
N TYR A 15 -17.85 -9.63 -10.47
CA TYR A 15 -18.76 -9.30 -9.39
C TYR A 15 -18.92 -7.77 -9.25
N ARG A 16 -17.81 -7.02 -9.20
CA ARG A 16 -17.82 -5.55 -9.18
C ARG A 16 -18.52 -4.96 -10.41
N LYS A 17 -18.26 -5.48 -11.61
CA LYS A 17 -18.99 -5.09 -12.83
C LYS A 17 -20.50 -5.35 -12.72
N GLY A 18 -20.91 -6.44 -12.07
CA GLY A 18 -22.32 -6.74 -11.82
C GLY A 18 -23.00 -5.74 -10.89
N LEU A 19 -22.26 -5.21 -9.91
CA LEU A 19 -22.72 -4.17 -8.98
C LEU A 19 -22.81 -2.79 -9.63
N GLU A 20 -21.94 -2.49 -10.61
CA GLU A 20 -21.90 -1.18 -11.30
C GLU A 20 -23.28 -0.73 -11.82
N GLY A 21 -24.09 -1.66 -12.33
CA GLY A 21 -25.44 -1.32 -12.79
C GLY A 21 -26.38 -0.87 -11.68
N GLN A 22 -26.30 -1.50 -10.50
CA GLN A 22 -27.09 -1.14 -9.33
C GLN A 22 -26.57 0.15 -8.69
N GLU A 23 -25.26 0.28 -8.55
CA GLU A 23 -24.58 1.47 -8.03
C GLU A 23 -24.84 2.69 -8.91
N ARG A 24 -24.79 2.53 -10.24
CA ARG A 24 -25.12 3.61 -11.18
C ARG A 24 -26.58 4.04 -11.06
N ALA A 25 -27.51 3.10 -10.91
CA ALA A 25 -28.92 3.43 -10.71
C ALA A 25 -29.13 4.17 -9.39
N GLN A 26 -28.42 3.78 -8.32
CA GLN A 26 -28.43 4.49 -7.04
C GLN A 26 -27.82 5.89 -7.18
N TYR A 27 -26.68 6.02 -7.86
CA TYR A 27 -26.04 7.30 -8.15
C TYR A 27 -26.95 8.24 -8.93
N GLU A 28 -27.61 7.77 -9.99
CA GLU A 28 -28.56 8.59 -10.76
C GLU A 28 -29.71 9.09 -9.88
N ARG A 29 -30.19 8.28 -8.94
CA ARG A 29 -31.20 8.68 -7.95
C ARG A 29 -30.66 9.71 -6.96
N LYS A 30 -29.44 9.52 -6.44
CA LYS A 30 -28.75 10.50 -5.56
C LYS A 30 -28.56 11.85 -6.28
N VAL A 31 -28.14 11.85 -7.55
CA VAL A 31 -27.99 13.07 -8.36
C VAL A 31 -29.33 13.76 -8.60
N GLN A 32 -30.39 13.01 -8.91
CA GLN A 32 -31.73 13.59 -9.07
C GLN A 32 -32.25 14.20 -7.77
N LEU A 33 -32.01 13.55 -6.63
CA LEU A 33 -32.36 14.07 -5.32
C LEU A 33 -31.57 15.35 -5.00
N LYS A 34 -30.26 15.35 -5.23
CA LYS A 34 -29.39 16.52 -5.07
C LYS A 34 -29.88 17.71 -5.90
N GLN A 35 -30.19 17.48 -7.18
CA GLN A 35 -30.73 18.52 -8.07
C GLN A 35 -32.11 19.04 -7.63
N ALA A 36 -32.95 18.19 -7.05
CA ALA A 36 -34.27 18.59 -6.53
C ALA A 36 -34.12 19.48 -5.28
N ILE A 37 -33.21 19.10 -4.37
CA ILE A 37 -32.88 19.86 -3.15
C ILE A 37 -32.27 21.22 -3.51
N GLU A 38 -31.22 21.23 -4.35
CA GLU A 38 -30.55 22.47 -4.79
C GLU A 38 -31.49 23.38 -5.59
N GLY A 39 -32.36 22.79 -6.41
CA GLY A 39 -33.32 23.52 -7.24
C GLY A 39 -34.59 23.95 -6.49
N GLY A 40 -34.77 23.58 -5.22
CA GLY A 40 -35.99 23.83 -4.44
C GLY A 40 -37.27 23.25 -5.08
N LYS A 41 -37.13 22.25 -5.96
CA LYS A 41 -38.25 21.62 -6.67
C LYS A 41 -38.79 20.43 -5.87
N ALA A 42 -40.08 20.14 -6.03
CA ALA A 42 -40.67 18.99 -5.37
C ALA A 42 -39.98 17.68 -5.81
N ILE A 43 -39.67 16.83 -4.84
CA ILE A 43 -38.96 15.57 -5.05
C ILE A 43 -39.83 14.64 -5.93
N PRO A 44 -39.24 13.98 -6.95
CA PRO A 44 -39.93 13.02 -7.80
C PRO A 44 -40.65 11.94 -7.00
N THR A 45 -41.86 11.56 -7.43
CA THR A 45 -42.72 10.61 -6.71
C THR A 45 -42.04 9.27 -6.43
N GLU A 46 -41.16 8.82 -7.33
CA GLU A 46 -40.41 7.56 -7.22
C GLU A 46 -39.35 7.56 -6.11
N LEU A 47 -38.86 8.74 -5.70
CA LEU A 47 -37.79 8.91 -4.72
C LEU A 47 -38.30 9.17 -3.30
N ARG A 48 -39.55 9.60 -3.13
CA ARG A 48 -40.11 10.00 -1.81
C ARG A 48 -40.10 8.88 -0.77
N GLY A 49 -40.22 7.62 -1.18
CA GLY A 49 -40.19 6.48 -0.25
C GLY A 49 -38.78 6.04 0.17
N VAL A 50 -37.75 6.49 -0.54
CA VAL A 50 -36.34 6.08 -0.34
C VAL A 50 -35.46 7.29 0.04
N GLU A 51 -36.05 8.48 0.09
CA GLU A 51 -35.37 9.76 0.34
C GLU A 51 -34.55 9.73 1.63
N ASP A 52 -35.15 9.32 2.76
CA ASP A 52 -34.48 9.34 4.06
C ASP A 52 -33.23 8.46 4.10
N LYS A 53 -33.23 7.36 3.36
CA LYS A 53 -32.08 6.45 3.24
C LYS A 53 -31.01 7.05 2.33
N LEU A 54 -31.41 7.52 1.14
CA LEU A 54 -30.49 8.12 0.17
C LEU A 54 -29.84 9.38 0.73
N ARG A 55 -30.55 10.17 1.53
CA ARG A 55 -30.03 11.38 2.14
C ARG A 55 -28.95 11.08 3.18
N LYS A 56 -29.15 10.06 4.02
CA LYS A 56 -28.11 9.58 4.94
C LYS A 56 -26.91 9.03 4.18
N GLU A 57 -27.12 8.22 3.14
CA GLU A 57 -26.05 7.71 2.29
C GLU A 57 -25.26 8.83 1.58
N MET A 58 -25.94 9.92 1.17
CA MET A 58 -25.29 11.08 0.56
C MET A 58 -24.43 11.88 1.54
N GLU A 59 -24.71 11.82 2.85
CA GLU A 59 -23.89 12.47 3.88
C GLU A 59 -22.54 11.76 4.06
N TYR A 60 -22.44 10.48 3.68
CA TYR A 60 -21.21 9.69 3.71
C TYR A 60 -20.43 9.68 2.38
N ASP A 61 -20.95 10.30 1.31
CA ASP A 61 -20.28 10.33 0.00
C ASP A 61 -19.23 11.47 -0.07
N ASP A 62 -17.93 11.14 -0.02
CA ASP A 62 -16.83 12.10 -0.21
C ASP A 62 -16.73 12.62 -1.65
N GLU A 63 -16.15 13.81 -1.86
CA GLU A 63 -16.00 14.45 -3.18
C GLU A 63 -15.36 13.55 -4.26
N HIS A 64 -14.46 12.64 -3.86
CA HIS A 64 -13.81 11.66 -4.75
C HIS A 64 -14.67 10.42 -5.06
N HIS A 65 -15.64 10.09 -4.21
CA HIS A 65 -16.55 8.94 -4.37
C HIS A 65 -17.92 9.33 -4.92
N ILE A 66 -18.17 10.64 -5.13
CA ILE A 66 -19.40 11.13 -5.76
C ILE A 66 -19.62 10.45 -7.12
N VAL A 67 -18.59 10.27 -7.94
CA VAL A 67 -18.74 9.63 -9.26
C VAL A 67 -18.40 8.14 -9.12
N PRO A 68 -19.32 7.21 -9.43
CA PRO A 68 -19.02 5.79 -9.40
C PRO A 68 -17.90 5.47 -10.38
N LYS A 69 -16.88 4.74 -9.91
CA LYS A 69 -15.77 4.26 -10.75
C LYS A 69 -16.32 3.28 -11.78
N SER A 70 -15.92 3.40 -13.04
CA SER A 70 -16.34 2.47 -14.08
C SER A 70 -15.43 1.24 -14.13
N HIS A 71 -15.94 0.09 -14.57
CA HIS A 71 -15.08 -1.09 -14.79
C HIS A 71 -13.94 -0.83 -15.78
N ILE A 72 -14.12 0.14 -16.68
CA ILE A 72 -13.14 0.58 -17.68
C ILE A 72 -11.89 1.21 -17.02
N ASP A 73 -12.07 1.77 -15.81
CA ASP A 73 -11.01 2.40 -15.04
C ASP A 73 -10.31 1.41 -14.09
N ASP A 74 -10.93 0.26 -13.81
CA ASP A 74 -10.39 -0.79 -12.91
C ASP A 74 -9.33 -1.66 -13.60
N GLU A 75 -9.47 -1.97 -14.91
CA GLU A 75 -8.47 -2.82 -15.59
C GLU A 75 -7.13 -2.12 -15.81
N TYR A 76 -7.18 -0.80 -16.00
CA TYR A 76 -6.00 0.04 -16.22
C TYR A 76 -5.73 0.96 -15.01
N GLN A 77 -6.25 0.63 -13.82
CA GLN A 77 -6.11 1.48 -12.63
C GLN A 77 -4.65 1.73 -12.25
N ASN A 78 -3.81 0.69 -12.40
CA ASN A 78 -2.38 0.76 -12.09
C ASN A 78 -1.55 1.36 -13.24
N ALA A 79 -2.21 1.83 -14.32
CA ALA A 79 -1.50 2.37 -15.46
C ALA A 79 -0.86 3.72 -15.13
N GLY A 80 0.45 3.83 -15.36
CA GLY A 80 1.26 4.99 -15.01
C GLY A 80 2.08 4.83 -13.73
N MET A 81 1.81 3.80 -12.91
CA MET A 81 2.68 3.41 -11.79
C MET A 81 3.84 2.54 -12.28
N PHE A 82 3.57 1.62 -13.20
CA PHE A 82 4.55 0.72 -13.79
C PHE A 82 4.62 0.90 -15.31
N ASP A 83 5.82 0.75 -15.86
CA ASP A 83 6.05 0.79 -17.30
C ASP A 83 5.48 -0.48 -17.97
N PRO A 84 4.68 -0.37 -19.04
CA PRO A 84 4.07 -1.53 -19.67
C PRO A 84 5.11 -2.41 -20.35
N LYS A 85 5.01 -3.73 -20.14
CA LYS A 85 5.89 -4.73 -20.72
C LYS A 85 5.11 -5.57 -21.73
N ILE A 86 5.48 -5.47 -23.00
CA ILE A 86 4.65 -5.96 -24.10
C ILE A 86 5.30 -7.16 -24.78
N ALA A 87 4.54 -8.22 -24.97
CA ALA A 87 4.94 -9.37 -25.78
C ALA A 87 4.36 -9.26 -27.19
N VAL A 88 5.20 -9.13 -28.21
CA VAL A 88 4.79 -9.13 -29.63
C VAL A 88 4.99 -10.52 -30.21
N THR A 89 3.93 -11.13 -30.72
CA THR A 89 3.94 -12.46 -31.34
C THR A 89 3.24 -12.44 -32.70
N THR A 90 3.39 -13.54 -33.44
CA THR A 90 2.89 -13.71 -34.81
C THR A 90 1.91 -14.88 -34.90
N SER A 91 1.37 -15.13 -36.09
CA SER A 91 0.67 -16.35 -36.44
C SER A 91 1.58 -17.59 -36.31
N ARG A 92 0.99 -18.80 -36.38
CA ARG A 92 1.69 -20.07 -36.13
C ARG A 92 2.89 -20.30 -37.05
N ASP A 93 2.73 -19.98 -38.35
CA ASP A 93 3.80 -20.10 -39.33
C ASP A 93 3.93 -18.78 -40.11
N PRO A 94 4.75 -17.85 -39.61
CA PRO A 94 4.84 -16.51 -40.17
C PRO A 94 5.81 -16.44 -41.35
N SER A 95 5.41 -15.72 -42.39
CA SER A 95 6.23 -15.40 -43.55
C SER A 95 7.44 -14.52 -43.16
N ALA A 96 8.44 -14.47 -44.04
CA ALA A 96 9.58 -13.58 -43.84
C ALA A 96 9.17 -12.10 -43.78
N ARG A 97 8.11 -11.71 -44.51
CA ARG A 97 7.58 -10.35 -44.53
C ARG A 97 6.91 -10.01 -43.19
N LEU A 98 6.08 -10.90 -42.66
CA LEU A 98 5.47 -10.71 -41.34
C LEU A 98 6.50 -10.73 -40.21
N LYS A 99 7.56 -11.55 -40.29
CA LYS A 99 8.67 -11.49 -39.31
C LYS A 99 9.34 -10.11 -39.27
N LYS A 100 9.54 -9.48 -40.43
CA LYS A 100 10.05 -8.09 -40.51
C LYS A 100 9.06 -7.10 -39.92
N PHE A 101 7.78 -7.22 -40.27
CA PHE A 101 6.74 -6.35 -39.73
C PHE A 101 6.59 -6.49 -38.20
N ALA A 102 6.66 -7.70 -37.65
CA ALA A 102 6.66 -7.92 -36.21
C ALA A 102 7.85 -7.25 -35.51
N GLN A 103 9.02 -7.20 -36.16
CA GLN A 103 10.16 -6.44 -35.65
C GLN A 103 9.92 -4.93 -35.73
N GLU A 104 9.25 -4.43 -36.76
CA GLU A 104 8.84 -3.02 -36.85
C GLU A 104 7.85 -2.66 -35.74
N VAL A 105 6.85 -3.51 -35.48
CA VAL A 105 5.88 -3.32 -34.38
C VAL A 105 6.58 -3.36 -33.02
N ARG A 106 7.55 -4.25 -32.83
CA ARG A 106 8.41 -4.24 -31.62
C ARG A 106 9.09 -2.88 -31.44
N LEU A 107 9.56 -2.24 -32.51
CA LEU A 107 10.23 -0.94 -32.43
C LEU A 107 9.25 0.23 -32.21
N ILE A 108 7.95 0.05 -32.47
CA ILE A 108 6.92 1.06 -32.15
C ILE A 108 6.82 1.23 -30.62
N PHE A 109 6.91 0.14 -29.87
CA PHE A 109 6.76 0.13 -28.42
C PHE A 109 8.13 0.02 -27.71
N PRO A 110 8.55 1.00 -26.91
CA PRO A 110 9.89 1.00 -26.28
C PRO A 110 10.23 -0.27 -25.48
N ASN A 111 9.26 -0.81 -24.72
CA ASN A 111 9.45 -1.93 -23.79
C ASN A 111 8.92 -3.27 -24.34
N ALA A 112 8.83 -3.40 -25.67
CA ALA A 112 8.32 -4.61 -26.30
C ALA A 112 9.39 -5.67 -26.59
N ILE A 113 9.04 -6.91 -26.29
CA ILE A 113 9.84 -8.10 -26.57
C ILE A 113 9.13 -8.92 -27.65
N ARG A 114 9.86 -9.31 -28.69
CA ARG A 114 9.34 -10.18 -29.74
C ARG A 114 9.48 -11.65 -29.31
N LEU A 115 8.37 -12.36 -29.21
CA LEU A 115 8.33 -13.80 -28.93
C LEU A 115 8.11 -14.59 -30.22
N ASN A 116 8.87 -15.66 -30.39
CA ASN A 116 8.67 -16.58 -31.52
C ASN A 116 7.49 -17.52 -31.19
N ARG A 117 6.48 -17.57 -32.06
CA ARG A 117 5.26 -18.38 -31.85
C ARG A 117 5.53 -19.88 -31.81
N GLY A 118 6.31 -20.39 -32.78
CA GLY A 118 6.64 -21.81 -32.89
C GLY A 118 5.41 -22.72 -32.85
N ALA A 119 5.50 -23.83 -32.10
CA ALA A 119 4.42 -24.79 -31.93
C ALA A 119 3.53 -24.51 -30.70
N HIS A 120 3.73 -23.41 -29.98
CA HIS A 120 2.97 -23.09 -28.77
C HIS A 120 1.49 -22.86 -29.08
N THR A 121 0.60 -23.30 -28.19
CA THR A 121 -0.84 -22.98 -28.28
C THR A 121 -1.12 -21.58 -27.74
N ILE A 122 -2.32 -21.04 -27.98
CA ILE A 122 -2.67 -19.69 -27.50
C ILE A 122 -2.71 -19.66 -25.98
N GLY A 123 -3.22 -20.73 -25.34
CA GLY A 123 -3.23 -20.88 -23.89
C GLY A 123 -1.82 -20.82 -23.30
N ASP A 124 -0.91 -21.65 -23.80
CA ASP A 124 0.48 -21.68 -23.32
C ASP A 124 1.18 -20.32 -23.44
N LEU A 125 0.89 -19.56 -24.51
CA LEU A 125 1.46 -18.21 -24.66
C LEU A 125 0.89 -17.22 -23.64
N VAL A 126 -0.41 -17.27 -23.37
CA VAL A 126 -1.03 -16.38 -22.38
C VAL A 126 -0.55 -16.74 -20.98
N GLU A 127 -0.43 -18.03 -20.65
CA GLU A 127 0.13 -18.50 -19.38
C GLU A 127 1.60 -18.10 -19.22
N SER A 128 2.41 -18.30 -20.26
CA SER A 128 3.82 -17.86 -20.27
C SER A 128 3.95 -16.34 -20.16
N ALA A 129 3.06 -15.58 -20.82
CA ALA A 129 3.05 -14.13 -20.73
C ALA A 129 2.67 -13.66 -19.31
N ARG A 130 1.69 -14.29 -18.66
CA ARG A 130 1.33 -14.01 -17.27
C ARG A 130 2.43 -14.40 -16.28
N ALA A 131 3.13 -15.51 -16.51
CA ALA A 131 4.21 -15.97 -15.64
C ALA A 131 5.42 -15.03 -15.67
N ASN A 132 5.65 -14.36 -16.80
CA ASN A 132 6.73 -13.38 -17.00
C ASN A 132 6.29 -11.91 -16.77
N GLU A 133 5.09 -11.72 -16.23
CA GLU A 133 4.53 -10.41 -15.86
C GLU A 133 4.46 -9.42 -17.03
N PHE A 134 4.07 -9.91 -18.21
CA PHE A 134 3.73 -9.03 -19.32
C PHE A 134 2.38 -8.35 -19.08
N THR A 135 2.30 -7.05 -19.36
CA THR A 135 1.06 -6.27 -19.28
C THR A 135 0.17 -6.54 -20.49
N ASP A 136 0.77 -6.70 -21.67
CA ASP A 136 0.02 -6.84 -22.92
C ASP A 136 0.65 -7.87 -23.85
N LEU A 137 -0.22 -8.62 -24.53
CA LEU A 137 0.12 -9.52 -25.62
C LEU A 137 -0.43 -8.96 -26.93
N VAL A 138 0.46 -8.66 -27.86
CA VAL A 138 0.13 -8.18 -29.20
C VAL A 138 0.38 -9.29 -30.21
N MET A 139 -0.67 -9.79 -30.85
CA MET A 139 -0.57 -10.83 -31.89
C MET A 139 -0.88 -10.25 -33.26
N ILE A 140 -0.01 -10.53 -34.23
CA ILE A 140 -0.16 -10.07 -35.61
C ILE A 140 -0.46 -11.26 -36.53
N THR A 141 -1.44 -11.09 -37.41
CA THR A 141 -1.79 -12.05 -38.46
C THR A 141 -1.46 -11.51 -39.85
N GLU A 142 -1.37 -12.41 -40.82
CA GLU A 142 -1.16 -12.07 -42.21
C GLU A 142 -2.01 -12.93 -43.13
N THR A 143 -2.25 -12.41 -44.33
CA THR A 143 -2.74 -13.17 -45.47
C THR A 143 -1.72 -13.08 -46.61
N ARG A 144 -1.10 -14.20 -46.96
CA ARG A 144 -0.13 -14.32 -48.08
C ARG A 144 1.04 -13.33 -48.03
N GLY A 145 1.56 -13.03 -46.84
CA GLY A 145 2.71 -12.14 -46.66
C GLY A 145 2.35 -10.70 -46.28
N GLU A 146 1.09 -10.28 -46.48
CA GLU A 146 0.62 -8.96 -46.09
C GLU A 146 -0.06 -9.00 -44.71
N PRO A 147 0.38 -8.18 -43.73
CA PRO A 147 -0.26 -8.10 -42.42
C PRO A 147 -1.70 -7.61 -42.53
N ASP A 148 -2.64 -8.34 -41.93
CA ASP A 148 -4.09 -8.11 -42.10
C ASP A 148 -4.86 -7.97 -40.78
N GLY A 149 -4.26 -8.36 -39.67
CA GLY A 149 -4.90 -8.34 -38.37
C GLY A 149 -3.91 -8.05 -37.24
N LEU A 150 -4.38 -7.28 -36.28
CA LEU A 150 -3.68 -6.93 -35.06
C LEU A 150 -4.62 -7.19 -33.88
N VAL A 151 -4.17 -8.00 -32.93
CA VAL A 151 -4.91 -8.31 -31.71
C VAL A 151 -4.11 -7.78 -30.54
N VAL A 152 -4.73 -6.93 -29.73
CA VAL A 152 -4.16 -6.38 -28.50
C VAL A 152 -4.91 -6.97 -27.33
N CYS A 153 -4.23 -7.72 -26.49
CA CYS A 153 -4.80 -8.38 -25.31
C CYS A 153 -4.11 -7.87 -24.05
N HIS A 154 -4.88 -7.23 -23.17
CA HIS A 154 -4.39 -6.79 -21.87
C HIS A 154 -4.43 -7.95 -20.87
N LEU A 155 -3.36 -8.14 -20.12
CA LEU A 155 -3.17 -9.16 -19.09
C LEU A 155 -3.13 -8.49 -17.70
N PRO A 156 -3.54 -9.18 -16.62
CA PRO A 156 -3.82 -10.62 -16.52
C PRO A 156 -5.24 -11.06 -16.95
N TYR A 157 -6.24 -10.18 -16.82
CA TYR A 157 -7.67 -10.45 -17.13
C TYR A 157 -8.34 -9.35 -17.95
N GLY A 158 -7.57 -8.45 -18.53
CA GLY A 158 -8.07 -7.29 -19.27
C GLY A 158 -8.73 -7.62 -20.61
N PRO A 159 -9.19 -6.58 -21.33
CA PRO A 159 -9.90 -6.75 -22.59
C PRO A 159 -8.97 -7.16 -23.74
N THR A 160 -9.56 -7.82 -24.75
CA THR A 160 -8.91 -8.09 -26.03
C THR A 160 -9.59 -7.29 -27.14
N ALA A 161 -8.86 -6.38 -27.77
CA ALA A 161 -9.30 -5.63 -28.93
C ALA A 161 -8.75 -6.27 -30.23
N TYR A 162 -9.65 -6.49 -31.17
CA TYR A 162 -9.31 -7.07 -32.47
C TYR A 162 -9.47 -6.03 -33.57
N PHE A 163 -8.38 -5.80 -34.29
CA PHE A 163 -8.29 -4.85 -35.38
C PHE A 163 -7.96 -5.57 -36.69
N SER A 164 -8.58 -5.12 -37.78
CA SER A 164 -8.14 -5.43 -39.13
C SER A 164 -7.18 -4.34 -39.59
N LEU A 165 -6.05 -4.74 -40.15
CA LEU A 165 -5.05 -3.86 -40.76
C LEU A 165 -5.36 -3.67 -42.24
N GLN A 166 -5.35 -2.42 -42.68
CA GLN A 166 -5.50 -2.02 -44.07
C GLN A 166 -4.38 -1.04 -44.44
N ASN A 167 -4.07 -0.97 -45.74
CA ASN A 167 -3.11 -0.01 -46.29
C ASN A 167 -1.75 -0.05 -45.57
N VAL A 168 -1.25 -1.26 -45.27
CA VAL A 168 0.01 -1.46 -44.56
C VAL A 168 1.18 -1.13 -45.50
N VAL A 169 1.96 -0.12 -45.12
CA VAL A 169 3.25 0.19 -45.72
C VAL A 169 4.30 -0.03 -44.65
N MET A 170 5.11 -1.07 -44.83
CA MET A 170 6.18 -1.40 -43.91
C MET A 170 7.31 -0.38 -44.00
N ARG A 171 8.03 -0.19 -42.90
CA ARG A 171 9.20 0.70 -42.86
C ARG A 171 10.29 0.29 -43.85
N HIS A 172 10.48 -1.01 -44.07
CA HIS A 172 11.49 -1.47 -45.04
C HIS A 172 11.19 -1.06 -46.49
N ASP A 173 9.95 -0.70 -46.79
CA ASP A 173 9.49 -0.29 -48.12
C ASP A 173 9.53 1.26 -48.28
N ILE A 174 10.02 2.00 -47.28
CA ILE A 174 10.13 3.48 -47.28
C ILE A 174 11.60 3.89 -47.55
N ASP A 175 11.83 4.67 -48.61
CA ASP A 175 13.17 5.06 -49.06
C ASP A 175 13.87 6.10 -48.16
N ASP A 176 13.15 7.12 -47.67
CA ASP A 176 13.68 8.21 -46.81
C ASP A 176 13.33 8.00 -45.33
N ARG A 177 13.93 6.96 -44.73
CA ARG A 177 13.63 6.54 -43.35
C ARG A 177 14.53 7.22 -42.31
N ALA A 178 13.93 7.88 -41.33
CA ALA A 178 14.65 8.27 -40.12
C ALA A 178 15.05 7.03 -39.29
N THR A 179 16.13 7.15 -38.52
CA THR A 179 16.49 6.18 -37.48
C THR A 179 15.43 6.20 -36.38
N ILE A 180 14.90 5.03 -36.02
CA ILE A 180 13.92 4.94 -34.92
C ILE A 180 14.65 5.16 -33.61
N SER A 181 14.26 6.20 -32.88
CA SER A 181 14.63 6.37 -31.48
C SER A 181 13.76 5.47 -30.60
N GLU A 182 14.36 4.77 -29.64
CA GLU A 182 13.63 4.00 -28.62
C GLU A 182 13.13 4.88 -27.46
N ALA A 183 13.32 6.20 -27.54
CA ALA A 183 12.75 7.14 -26.57
C ALA A 183 11.22 6.99 -26.46
N TYR A 184 10.69 7.33 -25.29
CA TYR A 184 9.27 7.24 -24.99
C TYR A 184 8.48 8.25 -25.83
N PRO A 185 7.52 7.80 -26.67
CA PRO A 185 6.83 8.68 -27.62
C PRO A 185 5.71 9.49 -26.96
N HIS A 186 5.51 10.72 -27.44
CA HIS A 186 4.23 11.41 -27.25
C HIS A 186 3.14 10.79 -28.13
N ILE A 187 1.92 10.74 -27.62
CA ILE A 187 0.79 10.10 -28.30
C ILE A 187 -0.26 11.16 -28.60
N ILE A 188 -0.74 11.18 -29.84
CA ILE A 188 -1.83 12.04 -30.27
C ILE A 188 -3.03 11.16 -30.60
N LEU A 189 -4.11 11.30 -29.84
CA LEU A 189 -5.41 10.68 -30.10
C LEU A 189 -6.34 11.74 -30.69
N HIS A 190 -6.64 11.66 -31.98
CA HIS A 190 -7.49 12.63 -32.68
C HIS A 190 -8.86 12.01 -33.03
N GLN A 191 -9.95 12.71 -32.70
CA GLN A 191 -11.35 12.33 -32.97
C GLN A 191 -11.84 11.03 -32.25
N PHE A 192 -11.47 10.88 -30.98
CA PHE A 192 -11.96 9.83 -30.08
C PHE A 192 -13.04 10.32 -29.11
N GLU A 193 -14.10 10.95 -29.65
CA GLU A 193 -15.12 11.62 -28.83
C GLU A 193 -16.18 10.67 -28.25
N SER A 194 -16.44 9.54 -28.91
CA SER A 194 -17.43 8.56 -28.44
C SER A 194 -16.90 7.75 -27.24
N ALA A 195 -17.80 7.20 -26.41
CA ALA A 195 -17.42 6.32 -25.31
C ALA A 195 -16.59 5.10 -25.78
N LEU A 196 -16.98 4.51 -26.91
CA LEU A 196 -16.18 3.46 -27.56
C LEU A 196 -14.83 3.97 -28.03
N GLY A 197 -14.78 5.19 -28.55
CA GLY A 197 -13.54 5.86 -28.93
C GLY A 197 -12.61 6.03 -27.74
N GLN A 198 -13.10 6.55 -26.62
CA GLN A 198 -12.31 6.66 -25.38
C GLN A 198 -11.82 5.29 -24.90
N ARG A 199 -12.66 4.25 -24.96
CA ARG A 199 -12.26 2.87 -24.62
C ARG A 199 -11.11 2.36 -25.50
N VAL A 200 -11.20 2.52 -26.82
CA VAL A 200 -10.12 2.14 -27.75
C VAL A 200 -8.87 2.99 -27.52
N GLY A 201 -9.06 4.28 -27.27
CA GLY A 201 -8.00 5.22 -26.94
C GLY A 201 -7.23 4.77 -25.70
N ASN A 202 -7.93 4.34 -24.64
CA ASN A 202 -7.33 3.81 -23.42
C ASN A 202 -6.52 2.53 -23.70
N ILE A 203 -7.10 1.55 -24.41
CA ILE A 203 -6.40 0.30 -24.77
C ILE A 203 -5.10 0.60 -25.54
N LEU A 204 -5.13 1.54 -26.49
CA LEU A 204 -3.95 1.89 -27.29
C LEU A 204 -2.95 2.78 -26.56
N LYS A 205 -3.43 3.66 -25.67
CA LYS A 205 -2.61 4.58 -24.88
C LYS A 205 -1.76 3.84 -23.86
N TYR A 206 -2.34 2.86 -23.16
CA TYR A 206 -1.67 2.14 -22.07
C TYR A 206 -0.63 1.11 -22.55
N LEU A 207 -0.47 0.94 -23.87
CA LEU A 207 0.67 0.22 -24.46
C LEU A 207 1.98 1.03 -24.43
N PHE A 208 1.94 2.29 -23.98
CA PHE A 208 3.10 3.16 -24.01
C PHE A 208 3.43 3.67 -22.61
N PRO A 209 4.72 3.76 -22.26
CA PRO A 209 5.16 4.40 -21.02
C PRO A 209 4.96 5.92 -21.08
N VAL A 210 4.99 6.57 -19.91
CA VAL A 210 4.79 8.01 -19.79
C VAL A 210 5.99 8.77 -20.40
N PRO A 211 5.80 9.60 -21.45
CA PRO A 211 6.91 10.28 -22.11
C PRO A 211 7.41 11.48 -21.31
N LYS A 212 8.72 11.75 -21.40
CA LYS A 212 9.30 13.00 -20.91
C LYS A 212 8.85 14.19 -21.77
N PRO A 213 8.75 15.41 -21.23
CA PRO A 213 8.28 16.59 -21.96
C PRO A 213 9.22 17.03 -23.11
N ASP A 214 10.47 16.58 -23.11
CA ASP A 214 11.48 16.88 -24.13
C ASP A 214 11.55 15.82 -25.25
N SER A 215 10.66 14.82 -25.25
CA SER A 215 10.68 13.75 -26.24
C SER A 215 10.33 14.27 -27.64
N LYS A 216 11.18 13.94 -28.62
CA LYS A 216 11.01 14.35 -30.02
C LYS A 216 10.24 13.34 -30.87
N ARG A 217 9.81 12.24 -30.26
CA ARG A 217 9.14 11.12 -30.94
C ARG A 217 7.63 11.25 -30.73
N VAL A 218 6.86 11.19 -31.81
CA VAL A 218 5.40 11.36 -31.78
C VAL A 218 4.72 10.22 -32.56
N ILE A 219 3.75 9.60 -31.92
CA ILE A 219 2.86 8.61 -32.52
C ILE A 219 1.47 9.21 -32.61
N THR A 220 0.86 9.12 -33.77
CA THR A 220 -0.46 9.68 -34.05
C THR A 220 -1.44 8.59 -34.41
N PHE A 221 -2.55 8.59 -33.71
CA PHE A 221 -3.73 7.79 -33.94
C PHE A 221 -4.86 8.77 -34.32
N SER A 222 -5.15 8.89 -35.62
CA SER A 222 -6.21 9.77 -36.12
C SER A 222 -7.39 8.95 -36.61
N ASN A 223 -8.53 9.11 -35.95
CA ASN A 223 -9.76 8.47 -36.38
C ASN A 223 -10.39 9.26 -37.54
N THR A 224 -10.71 8.61 -38.64
CA THR A 224 -11.46 9.21 -39.76
C THR A 224 -12.42 8.18 -40.32
N ASP A 225 -13.73 8.44 -40.21
CA ASP A 225 -14.80 7.55 -40.64
C ASP A 225 -14.69 6.10 -40.09
N ASP A 226 -14.34 5.96 -38.81
CA ASP A 226 -14.09 4.69 -38.08
C ASP A 226 -12.83 3.92 -38.52
N PHE A 227 -12.00 4.52 -39.37
CA PHE A 227 -10.67 4.02 -39.69
C PHE A 227 -9.63 4.78 -38.89
N LEU A 228 -8.85 4.05 -38.11
CA LEU A 228 -7.82 4.63 -37.27
C LEU A 228 -6.49 4.64 -38.02
N SER A 229 -6.13 5.80 -38.54
CA SER A 229 -4.85 6.02 -39.21
C SER A 229 -3.72 6.09 -38.19
N PHE A 230 -2.78 5.15 -38.28
CA PHE A 230 -1.55 5.14 -37.49
C PHE A 230 -0.41 5.80 -38.28
N ARG A 231 0.28 6.74 -37.64
CA ARG A 231 1.53 7.34 -38.16
C ARG A 231 2.55 7.52 -37.06
N HIS A 232 3.83 7.38 -37.42
CA HIS A 232 4.95 7.48 -36.50
C HIS A 232 5.99 8.47 -37.05
N HIS A 233 6.17 9.57 -36.32
CA HIS A 233 7.00 10.70 -36.71
C HIS A 233 8.05 11.02 -35.64
N VAL A 234 9.15 11.61 -36.07
CA VAL A 234 10.08 12.36 -35.22
C VAL A 234 9.99 13.81 -35.65
N PHE A 235 9.88 14.72 -34.68
CA PHE A 235 9.82 16.14 -34.99
C PHE A 235 11.11 16.85 -34.60
N LYS A 236 11.47 17.88 -35.36
CA LYS A 236 12.53 18.83 -35.02
C LYS A 236 11.91 20.22 -35.01
N GLN A 237 12.06 20.91 -33.89
CA GLN A 237 11.60 22.28 -33.75
C GLN A 237 12.72 23.23 -34.17
N THR A 238 12.49 24.00 -35.24
CA THR A 238 13.40 25.04 -35.74
C THR A 238 12.72 26.39 -35.50
N GLY A 239 12.98 27.00 -34.35
CA GLY A 239 12.34 28.26 -33.94
C GLY A 239 10.83 28.09 -33.71
N ARG A 240 10.00 28.69 -34.59
CA ARG A 240 8.53 28.62 -34.54
C ARG A 240 7.93 27.52 -35.43
N GLU A 241 8.72 26.92 -36.31
CA GLU A 241 8.26 25.88 -37.23
C GLU A 241 8.69 24.50 -36.72
N VAL A 242 7.84 23.50 -36.99
CA VAL A 242 8.07 22.11 -36.61
C VAL A 242 8.13 21.27 -37.87
N GLU A 243 9.30 20.69 -38.13
CA GLU A 243 9.52 19.76 -39.24
C GLU A 243 9.28 18.33 -38.76
N LEU A 244 8.46 17.58 -39.48
CA LEU A 244 8.14 16.19 -39.19
C LEU A 244 8.85 15.26 -40.18
N GLN A 245 9.52 14.24 -39.66
CA GLN A 245 10.11 13.18 -40.46
C GLN A 245 9.49 11.84 -40.06
N GLU A 246 9.05 11.06 -41.04
CA GLU A 246 8.48 9.74 -40.79
C GLU A 246 9.56 8.70 -40.49
N CYS A 247 9.27 7.81 -39.53
CA CYS A 247 10.24 6.81 -39.07
C CYS A 247 9.69 5.38 -38.98
N GLY A 248 8.37 5.20 -38.86
CA GLY A 248 7.71 3.90 -38.68
C GLY A 248 6.78 3.50 -39.83
N PRO A 249 6.16 2.31 -39.75
CA PRO A 249 5.19 1.85 -40.73
C PRO A 249 3.92 2.71 -40.73
N ARG A 250 3.21 2.71 -41.86
CA ARG A 250 1.89 3.33 -42.02
C ARG A 250 0.85 2.23 -42.15
N PHE A 251 -0.26 2.37 -41.44
CA PHE A 251 -1.40 1.49 -41.63
C PHE A 251 -2.67 2.14 -41.09
N GLU A 252 -3.80 1.57 -41.47
CA GLU A 252 -5.12 1.90 -40.96
C GLU A 252 -5.66 0.70 -40.17
N LEU A 253 -6.09 0.97 -38.95
CA LEU A 253 -6.72 -0.01 -38.07
C LEU A 253 -8.23 0.15 -38.15
N GLN A 254 -8.93 -0.94 -38.41
CA GLN A 254 -10.37 -1.00 -38.26
C GLN A 254 -10.72 -1.94 -37.11
N LEU A 255 -11.26 -1.38 -36.02
CA LEU A 255 -11.78 -2.19 -34.92
C LEU A 255 -12.99 -3.00 -35.40
N TYR A 256 -12.98 -4.32 -35.15
CA TYR A 256 -14.14 -5.16 -35.43
C TYR A 256 -14.72 -5.87 -34.21
N GLN A 257 -13.96 -6.02 -33.13
CA GLN A 257 -14.44 -6.68 -31.92
C GLN A 257 -13.65 -6.26 -30.68
N ILE A 258 -14.34 -6.07 -29.55
CA ILE A 258 -13.77 -5.94 -28.21
C ILE A 258 -14.38 -7.02 -27.32
N LYS A 259 -13.53 -7.80 -26.66
CA LYS A 259 -13.92 -8.84 -25.68
C LYS A 259 -13.44 -8.48 -24.29
N LEU A 260 -14.26 -8.77 -23.27
CA LEU A 260 -13.93 -8.59 -21.84
C LEU A 260 -13.26 -9.85 -21.28
N GLY A 261 -12.12 -10.18 -21.87
CA GLY A 261 -11.31 -11.29 -21.46
C GLY A 261 -10.13 -11.49 -22.39
N THR A 262 -9.23 -12.37 -21.95
CA THR A 262 -7.98 -12.66 -22.67
C THR A 262 -8.19 -13.55 -23.89
N MET A 263 -7.19 -13.62 -24.78
CA MET A 263 -7.28 -14.36 -26.05
C MET A 263 -7.65 -15.85 -25.93
N GLU A 264 -7.30 -16.50 -24.81
CA GLU A 264 -7.62 -17.91 -24.58
C GLU A 264 -9.12 -18.13 -24.30
N GLN A 265 -9.80 -17.13 -23.75
CA GLN A 265 -11.17 -17.20 -23.25
C GLN A 265 -12.17 -16.89 -24.36
N LYS A 266 -12.48 -17.91 -25.17
CA LYS A 266 -13.42 -17.75 -26.30
C LYS A 266 -14.82 -17.35 -25.87
N GLU A 267 -15.25 -17.83 -24.70
CA GLU A 267 -16.58 -17.62 -24.09
C GLU A 267 -16.72 -16.26 -23.37
N ALA A 268 -15.67 -15.44 -23.34
CA ALA A 268 -15.74 -14.11 -22.75
C ALA A 268 -16.79 -13.23 -23.45
N GLU A 269 -17.47 -12.39 -22.66
CA GLU A 269 -18.50 -11.47 -23.14
C GLU A 269 -17.92 -10.48 -24.17
N ASN A 270 -18.67 -10.23 -25.24
CA ASN A 270 -18.31 -9.22 -26.22
C ASN A 270 -18.84 -7.86 -25.77
N GLU A 271 -17.95 -6.92 -25.48
CA GLU A 271 -18.31 -5.53 -25.18
C GLU A 271 -18.88 -4.85 -26.44
N TRP A 272 -18.18 -5.04 -27.57
CA TRP A 272 -18.59 -4.47 -28.84
C TRP A 272 -18.20 -5.36 -30.01
N VAL A 273 -19.06 -5.43 -31.04
CA VAL A 273 -18.80 -6.16 -32.27
C VAL A 273 -19.30 -5.34 -33.45
N LEU A 274 -18.49 -5.24 -34.50
CA LEU A 274 -18.89 -4.66 -35.77
C LEU A 274 -19.94 -5.55 -36.43
N ARG A 275 -21.13 -5.00 -36.66
CA ARG A 275 -22.26 -5.71 -37.31
C ARG A 275 -22.49 -5.16 -38.73
N PRO A 276 -21.75 -5.63 -39.74
CA PRO A 276 -21.79 -5.06 -41.09
C PRO A 276 -23.12 -5.31 -41.82
N TYR A 277 -23.83 -6.40 -41.48
CA TYR A 277 -25.04 -6.83 -42.17
C TYR A 277 -26.35 -6.22 -41.63
N MET A 278 -26.28 -5.18 -40.79
CA MET A 278 -27.48 -4.45 -40.34
C MET A 278 -27.86 -3.34 -41.32
N ASN A 279 -29.15 -3.18 -41.63
CA ASN A 279 -29.64 -2.15 -42.56
C ASN A 279 -29.22 -0.72 -42.21
N THR A 280 -28.99 -0.42 -40.93
CA THR A 280 -28.55 0.92 -40.46
C THR A 280 -27.03 1.06 -40.32
N ALA A 281 -26.25 0.01 -40.58
CA ALA A 281 -24.79 0.01 -40.38
C ALA A 281 -24.07 1.15 -41.13
N LYS A 282 -24.47 1.40 -42.38
CA LYS A 282 -23.91 2.50 -43.19
C LYS A 282 -24.44 3.89 -42.79
N LYS A 283 -25.64 3.98 -42.18
CA LYS A 283 -26.31 5.25 -41.80
C LYS A 283 -25.85 5.81 -40.45
N ARG A 284 -25.44 4.96 -39.51
CA ARG A 284 -24.91 5.40 -38.20
C ARG A 284 -23.64 6.24 -38.35
N ARG A 285 -22.83 5.95 -39.37
CA ARG A 285 -21.62 6.72 -39.74
C ARG A 285 -21.92 8.16 -40.17
N SER A 286 -23.04 8.41 -40.85
CA SER A 286 -23.39 9.73 -41.38
C SER A 286 -24.16 10.62 -40.39
N GLN A 287 -24.89 10.04 -39.43
CA GLN A 287 -25.70 10.82 -38.46
C GLN A 287 -24.86 11.53 -37.39
N LEU A 288 -23.69 10.99 -37.04
CA LEU A 288 -22.75 11.62 -36.10
C LEU A 288 -22.19 12.96 -36.62
N LYS A 289 -22.03 13.14 -37.95
CA LYS A 289 -21.60 14.40 -38.57
C LYS A 289 -22.62 15.55 -38.42
N ILE A 290 -23.92 15.23 -38.23
CA ILE A 290 -24.98 16.26 -38.14
C ILE A 290 -25.22 16.69 -36.68
N MET A 291 -24.96 15.82 -35.70
CA MET A 291 -25.19 16.14 -34.28
C MET A 291 -24.07 16.96 -33.62
N ALA A 292 -22.84 16.92 -34.15
CA ALA A 292 -21.72 17.69 -33.59
C ALA A 292 -21.93 19.21 -33.64
N SER A 293 -22.73 19.75 -34.57
CA SER A 293 -22.96 21.19 -34.68
C SER A 293 -24.11 21.72 -33.81
N SER A 294 -24.93 20.84 -33.21
CA SER A 294 -26.14 21.24 -32.46
C SER A 294 -26.02 21.07 -30.94
N TYR A 295 -24.97 20.40 -30.45
CA TYR A 295 -24.78 20.07 -29.03
C TYR A 295 -23.52 20.67 -28.40
N ALA A 296 -22.99 21.77 -28.96
CA ALA A 296 -22.05 22.61 -28.21
C ALA A 296 -22.80 23.25 -27.03
N LYS A 297 -22.69 22.67 -25.84
CA LYS A 297 -23.19 23.27 -24.59
C LYS A 297 -22.55 24.65 -24.44
N THR A 298 -23.35 25.70 -24.57
CA THR A 298 -22.96 27.05 -24.14
C THR A 298 -22.63 26.99 -22.65
N ILE A 299 -21.37 27.24 -22.30
CA ILE A 299 -20.92 27.40 -20.91
C ILE A 299 -21.76 28.52 -20.29
N LYS A 300 -22.72 28.17 -19.43
CA LYS A 300 -23.47 29.16 -18.66
C LYS A 300 -22.58 29.64 -17.54
N VAL A 301 -22.03 30.83 -17.74
CA VAL A 301 -21.30 31.60 -16.74
C VAL A 301 -22.26 31.91 -15.56
N PRO A 302 -21.84 31.76 -14.29
CA PRO A 302 -22.69 32.08 -13.12
C PRO A 302 -23.25 33.50 -13.17
N GLU A 303 -24.49 33.72 -12.72
CA GLU A 303 -25.08 35.06 -12.67
C GLU A 303 -24.23 35.99 -11.77
N GLY A 304 -23.83 37.15 -12.31
CA GLY A 304 -22.95 38.13 -11.65
C GLY A 304 -21.45 37.96 -11.89
N PHE A 305 -20.98 36.80 -12.40
CA PHE A 305 -19.57 36.61 -12.76
C PHE A 305 -19.10 37.47 -13.97
N PRO A 306 -19.94 37.73 -14.99
CA PRO A 306 -19.58 38.66 -16.05
C PRO A 306 -19.36 40.09 -15.53
N ASP A 307 -20.08 40.50 -14.48
CA ASP A 307 -19.94 41.82 -13.89
C ASP A 307 -18.71 41.92 -12.98
N THR A 308 -18.39 40.89 -12.20
CA THR A 308 -17.14 40.85 -11.42
C THR A 308 -15.90 40.83 -12.31
N LEU A 309 -15.93 40.11 -13.44
CA LEU A 309 -14.85 40.18 -14.44
C LEU A 309 -14.75 41.54 -15.10
N ARG A 310 -15.88 42.22 -15.33
CA ARG A 310 -15.90 43.58 -15.88
C ARG A 310 -15.31 44.59 -14.90
N ASP A 311 -15.60 44.45 -13.61
CA ASP A 311 -15.04 45.32 -12.57
C ASP A 311 -13.55 45.04 -12.34
N PHE A 312 -13.13 43.77 -12.36
CA PHE A 312 -11.71 43.39 -12.37
C PHE A 312 -10.98 43.99 -13.56
N ALA A 313 -11.54 43.85 -14.77
CA ALA A 313 -10.95 44.43 -15.98
C ALA A 313 -10.85 45.97 -15.88
N ARG A 314 -11.86 46.66 -15.34
CA ARG A 314 -11.76 48.11 -15.10
C ARG A 314 -10.65 48.47 -14.12
N GLU A 315 -10.46 47.68 -13.06
CA GLU A 315 -9.43 47.94 -12.06
C GLU A 315 -8.02 47.67 -12.60
N VAL A 316 -7.85 46.63 -13.41
CA VAL A 316 -6.60 46.38 -14.17
C VAL A 316 -6.31 47.51 -15.16
N LEU A 317 -7.33 48.00 -15.88
CA LEU A 317 -7.19 49.12 -16.80
C LEU A 317 -6.88 50.45 -16.07
N ARG A 318 -7.33 50.61 -14.82
CA ARG A 318 -7.04 51.78 -13.99
C ARG A 318 -5.60 51.81 -13.46
N GLN A 319 -4.94 50.65 -13.43
CA GLN A 319 -3.56 50.47 -12.95
C GLN A 319 -2.56 50.19 -14.09
N GLN A 320 -2.91 50.55 -15.33
CA GLN A 320 -2.12 50.31 -16.56
C GLN A 320 -0.65 50.77 -16.49
N ASP A 321 -0.34 51.78 -15.68
CA ASP A 321 1.04 52.27 -15.55
C ASP A 321 1.95 51.36 -14.71
N LYS A 322 1.38 50.48 -13.87
CA LYS A 322 2.09 49.65 -12.89
C LYS A 322 2.12 48.15 -13.22
N VAL A 323 1.16 47.66 -14.01
CA VAL A 323 1.00 46.22 -14.31
C VAL A 323 1.25 45.99 -15.80
N LYS A 324 2.49 45.66 -16.18
CA LYS A 324 2.91 45.59 -17.60
C LYS A 324 3.13 44.16 -18.10
N THR A 325 3.45 43.21 -17.23
CA THR A 325 3.71 41.83 -17.62
C THR A 325 2.53 40.90 -17.30
N ARG A 326 2.47 39.75 -17.99
CA ARG A 326 1.42 38.75 -17.77
C ARG A 326 1.42 38.21 -16.33
N GLU A 327 2.59 38.10 -15.72
CA GLU A 327 2.76 37.60 -14.35
C GLU A 327 2.26 38.63 -13.32
N ASP A 328 2.52 39.92 -13.55
CA ASP A 328 2.01 41.00 -12.69
C ASP A 328 0.48 41.05 -12.69
N ILE A 329 -0.16 40.81 -13.85
CA ILE A 329 -1.63 40.76 -13.98
C ILE A 329 -2.19 39.58 -13.20
N LEU A 330 -1.51 38.43 -13.21
CA LEU A 330 -1.94 37.23 -12.48
C LEU A 330 -1.80 37.41 -10.97
N GLN A 331 -0.68 37.97 -10.50
CA GLN A 331 -0.50 38.28 -9.07
C GLN A 331 -1.50 39.34 -8.60
N PHE A 332 -1.75 40.37 -9.41
CA PHE A 332 -2.78 41.37 -9.13
C PHE A 332 -4.18 40.75 -9.09
N GLY A 333 -4.48 39.84 -10.02
CA GLY A 333 -5.72 39.07 -10.04
C GLY A 333 -5.91 38.23 -8.78
N MET A 334 -4.89 37.49 -8.36
CA MET A 334 -4.93 36.69 -7.12
C MET A 334 -5.23 37.56 -5.90
N LYS A 335 -4.57 38.72 -5.79
CA LYS A 335 -4.80 39.66 -4.68
C LYS A 335 -6.20 40.28 -4.74
N TYR A 336 -6.65 40.72 -5.91
CA TYR A 336 -7.98 41.32 -6.09
C TYR A 336 -9.10 40.35 -5.73
N PHE A 337 -9.03 39.10 -6.19
CA PHE A 337 -10.06 38.11 -5.88
C PHE A 337 -9.98 37.60 -4.44
N LYS A 338 -8.79 37.59 -3.83
CA LYS A 338 -8.63 37.29 -2.40
C LYS A 338 -9.26 38.38 -1.52
N ASP A 339 -9.00 39.66 -1.80
CA ASP A 339 -9.65 40.79 -1.10
C ASP A 339 -11.18 40.81 -1.34
N LEU A 340 -11.64 40.43 -2.54
CA LEU A 340 -13.06 40.35 -2.85
C LEU A 340 -13.75 39.20 -2.11
N ALA A 341 -13.05 38.07 -1.93
CA ALA A 341 -13.50 36.94 -1.14
C ALA A 341 -13.53 37.29 0.35
N GLU A 342 -12.50 37.96 0.88
CA GLU A 342 -12.44 38.42 2.27
C GLU A 342 -13.52 39.46 2.60
N LYS A 343 -13.82 40.38 1.67
CA LYS A 343 -14.94 41.33 1.83
C LYS A 343 -16.32 40.67 1.77
N ARG A 344 -16.45 39.54 1.08
CA ARG A 344 -17.69 38.73 1.05
C ARG A 344 -17.77 37.77 2.24
N ALA A 345 -16.65 37.37 2.82
CA ALA A 345 -16.58 36.50 4.00
C ALA A 345 -17.21 37.11 5.27
N GLY A 346 -17.51 38.42 5.27
CA GLY A 346 -18.29 39.08 6.32
C GLY A 346 -19.82 38.87 6.22
N ILE A 347 -20.33 38.27 5.15
CA ILE A 347 -21.75 37.95 4.97
C ILE A 347 -21.86 36.58 4.31
N ASN A 348 -22.23 35.58 5.12
CA ASN A 348 -22.50 34.18 4.77
C ASN A 348 -21.27 33.36 4.33
N ASN A 349 -20.64 32.70 5.30
CA ASN A 349 -19.78 31.57 5.04
C ASN A 349 -20.58 30.26 5.11
N GLY A 350 -20.49 29.47 4.03
CA GLY A 350 -20.58 28.00 4.11
C GLY A 350 -19.40 27.43 4.93
N PRO A 351 -19.38 26.13 5.22
CA PRO A 351 -18.55 25.57 6.28
C PRO A 351 -17.07 25.70 5.94
N LEU A 352 -16.38 26.60 6.64
CA LEU A 352 -15.05 26.30 7.15
C LEU A 352 -15.20 25.02 8.00
N PHE A 353 -14.23 24.09 7.92
CA PHE A 353 -14.11 23.00 8.90
C PHE A 353 -14.37 23.60 10.28
N ALA A 354 -15.48 23.19 10.90
CA ALA A 354 -15.92 23.75 12.15
C ALA A 354 -14.81 23.52 13.16
N SER A 355 -14.33 24.58 13.83
CA SER A 355 -13.55 24.43 15.06
C SER A 355 -14.30 23.48 15.98
N GLU A 356 -13.71 22.31 16.22
CA GLU A 356 -14.36 21.19 16.87
C GLU A 356 -14.57 21.46 18.36
N LYS A 357 -15.69 20.97 18.89
CA LYS A 357 -16.22 21.31 20.21
C LYS A 357 -15.27 20.91 21.36
N TYR A 358 -14.44 19.88 21.16
CA TYR A 358 -13.47 19.39 22.14
C TYR A 358 -12.26 20.32 22.32
N MET A 359 -11.87 21.10 21.30
CA MET A 359 -10.81 22.12 21.43
C MET A 359 -11.23 23.34 22.28
N THR A 360 -12.49 23.40 22.71
CA THR A 360 -13.06 24.53 23.47
C THR A 360 -13.50 24.17 24.90
N MET A 361 -13.45 22.89 25.28
CA MET A 361 -13.77 22.41 26.63
C MET A 361 -12.48 22.25 27.44
N ALA A 362 -12.55 22.49 28.76
CA ALA A 362 -11.42 22.21 29.63
C ALA A 362 -11.26 20.69 29.84
N ASP A 363 -10.03 20.22 30.08
CA ASP A 363 -9.74 18.79 30.32
C ASP A 363 -10.61 18.22 31.46
N GLU A 364 -10.88 19.03 32.48
CA GLU A 364 -11.76 18.74 33.61
C GLU A 364 -13.23 18.48 33.18
N GLU A 365 -13.75 19.22 32.19
CA GLU A 365 -15.12 19.06 31.68
C GLU A 365 -15.26 17.78 30.82
N ILE A 366 -14.19 17.41 30.11
CA ILE A 366 -14.13 16.16 29.34
C ILE A 366 -14.06 14.98 30.30
N GLU A 367 -13.23 15.06 31.33
CA GLU A 367 -13.11 14.04 32.37
C GLU A 367 -14.44 13.80 33.09
N GLU A 368 -15.12 14.86 33.55
CA GLU A 368 -16.43 14.74 34.21
C GLU A 368 -17.49 14.07 33.30
N TYR A 369 -17.48 14.40 32.00
CA TYR A 369 -18.38 13.79 31.03
C TYR A 369 -18.10 12.29 30.83
N LEU A 370 -16.83 11.90 30.69
CA LEU A 370 -16.44 10.50 30.54
C LEU A 370 -16.82 9.68 31.77
N TRP A 371 -16.54 10.20 32.97
CA TRP A 371 -16.94 9.55 34.22
C TRP A 371 -18.46 9.39 34.33
N GLN A 372 -19.24 10.39 33.93
CA GLN A 372 -20.71 10.28 33.91
C GLN A 372 -21.18 9.23 32.90
N LEU A 373 -20.59 9.20 31.72
CA LEU A 373 -20.98 8.31 30.63
C LEU A 373 -20.81 6.84 31.03
N PHE A 374 -19.65 6.46 31.56
CA PHE A 374 -19.37 5.07 31.94
C PHE A 374 -20.05 4.65 33.25
N ARG A 375 -20.11 5.51 34.28
CA ARG A 375 -20.81 5.19 35.56
C ARG A 375 -22.31 5.01 35.38
N ASN A 376 -22.93 5.66 34.41
CA ASN A 376 -24.36 5.46 34.12
C ASN A 376 -24.69 4.03 33.67
N VAL A 377 -23.71 3.30 33.15
CA VAL A 377 -23.85 1.92 32.64
C VAL A 377 -23.33 0.89 33.63
N ASP A 378 -22.62 1.31 34.69
CA ASP A 378 -22.19 0.48 35.82
C ASP A 378 -22.99 0.80 37.10
N PRO A 379 -24.27 0.38 37.21
CA PRO A 379 -25.07 0.58 38.42
C PRO A 379 -24.53 -0.21 39.63
N SER A 380 -23.63 -1.16 39.39
CA SER A 380 -22.97 -1.98 40.41
C SER A 380 -21.74 -1.31 41.00
N ASN A 381 -21.25 -0.23 40.37
CA ASN A 381 -20.01 0.49 40.72
C ASN A 381 -18.83 -0.47 40.90
N SER A 382 -18.73 -1.41 39.96
CA SER A 382 -17.70 -2.45 39.90
C SER A 382 -16.39 -1.95 39.27
N ASP A 383 -16.39 -0.73 38.71
CA ASP A 383 -15.25 -0.09 38.03
C ASP A 383 -14.80 -0.82 36.75
N HIS A 384 -15.55 -1.84 36.34
CA HIS A 384 -15.32 -2.65 35.15
C HIS A 384 -16.60 -2.75 34.31
N LEU A 385 -16.45 -2.74 32.99
CA LEU A 385 -17.55 -2.92 32.05
C LEU A 385 -17.28 -4.11 31.14
N ASP A 386 -18.33 -4.84 30.76
CA ASP A 386 -18.25 -5.83 29.69
C ASP A 386 -17.91 -5.14 28.36
N LEU A 387 -17.14 -5.81 27.49
CA LEU A 387 -16.62 -5.24 26.25
C LEU A 387 -17.72 -4.75 25.30
N VAL A 388 -18.89 -5.41 25.30
CA VAL A 388 -20.05 -4.98 24.51
C VAL A 388 -20.63 -3.67 25.01
N ASP A 389 -20.76 -3.53 26.33
CA ASP A 389 -21.27 -2.33 26.98
C ASP A 389 -20.26 -1.18 26.85
N PHE A 390 -18.98 -1.45 27.06
CA PHE A 390 -17.90 -0.49 26.87
C PHE A 390 -17.86 0.04 25.43
N ARG A 391 -17.92 -0.82 24.40
CA ARG A 391 -17.92 -0.39 22.99
C ARG A 391 -19.09 0.51 22.65
N ARG A 392 -20.29 0.21 23.15
CA ARG A 392 -21.48 1.03 22.93
C ARG A 392 -21.28 2.44 23.50
N GLU A 393 -20.74 2.52 24.70
CA GLU A 393 -20.44 3.78 25.37
C GLU A 393 -19.28 4.54 24.71
N PHE A 394 -18.25 3.82 24.26
CA PHE A 394 -17.13 4.36 23.48
C PHE A 394 -17.58 5.00 22.16
N ILE A 395 -18.56 4.42 21.46
CA ILE A 395 -19.15 5.03 20.25
C ILE A 395 -19.87 6.34 20.59
N LYS A 396 -20.62 6.39 21.70
CA LYS A 396 -21.28 7.63 22.15
C LYS A 396 -20.27 8.71 22.52
N MET A 397 -19.15 8.33 23.14
CA MET A 397 -18.05 9.24 23.43
C MET A 397 -17.49 9.85 22.13
N ILE A 398 -17.20 9.01 21.11
CA ILE A 398 -16.71 9.47 19.80
C ILE A 398 -17.71 10.44 19.15
N ASP A 399 -18.99 10.09 19.14
CA ASP A 399 -20.04 10.92 18.53
C ASP A 399 -20.21 12.27 19.24
N TYR A 400 -20.06 12.29 20.57
CA TYR A 400 -20.18 13.50 21.38
C TYR A 400 -18.99 14.43 21.23
N LEU A 401 -17.77 13.85 21.31
CA LEU A 401 -16.52 14.58 21.16
C LEU A 401 -16.21 14.92 19.69
N LYS A 402 -16.86 14.25 18.73
CA LYS A 402 -16.61 14.35 17.29
C LYS A 402 -15.15 14.05 16.93
N LEU A 403 -14.62 12.97 17.48
CA LEU A 403 -13.23 12.55 17.25
C LEU A 403 -13.02 12.13 15.80
N ASN A 404 -11.88 12.50 15.23
CA ASN A 404 -11.45 12.08 13.88
C ASN A 404 -11.10 10.56 13.88
N PRO A 405 -11.08 9.84 12.74
CA PRO A 405 -10.76 8.41 12.72
C PRO A 405 -9.41 8.03 13.34
N LEU A 406 -8.39 8.89 13.23
CA LEU A 406 -7.09 8.70 13.89
C LEU A 406 -7.20 8.80 15.41
N GLU A 407 -7.96 9.77 15.92
CA GLU A 407 -8.18 9.95 17.36
C GLU A 407 -9.00 8.80 17.94
N LYS A 408 -9.98 8.29 17.18
CA LYS A 408 -10.69 7.06 17.52
C LYS A 408 -9.73 5.88 17.70
N LEU A 409 -8.77 5.71 16.78
CA LEU A 409 -7.78 4.64 16.88
C LEU A 409 -6.81 4.86 18.06
N ARG A 410 -6.41 6.12 18.32
CA ARG A 410 -5.58 6.47 19.49
C ARG A 410 -6.29 6.11 20.80
N CYS A 411 -7.56 6.48 20.94
CA CYS A 411 -8.35 6.07 22.10
C CYS A 411 -8.52 4.55 22.17
N ALA A 412 -8.69 3.87 21.03
CA ALA A 412 -8.80 2.41 21.00
C ALA A 412 -7.50 1.69 21.42
N ALA A 413 -6.33 2.28 21.16
CA ALA A 413 -5.04 1.75 21.58
C ALA A 413 -4.85 1.75 23.11
N GLU A 414 -5.57 2.61 23.83
CA GLU A 414 -5.55 2.73 25.30
C GLU A 414 -6.57 1.80 25.99
N VAL A 415 -7.35 1.03 25.23
CA VAL A 415 -8.35 0.12 25.80
C VAL A 415 -7.69 -1.20 26.18
N ASP A 416 -7.48 -1.41 27.48
CA ASP A 416 -7.02 -2.71 27.98
C ASP A 416 -8.17 -3.67 28.23
N GLU A 417 -8.08 -4.82 27.60
CA GLU A 417 -8.98 -5.94 27.85
C GLU A 417 -8.39 -6.86 28.92
N LEU A 418 -9.12 -7.01 30.02
CA LEU A 418 -8.81 -7.92 31.11
C LEU A 418 -9.36 -9.33 30.83
N GLU A 419 -8.91 -10.32 31.60
CA GLU A 419 -9.41 -11.70 31.51
C GLU A 419 -10.96 -11.75 31.63
N GLY A 420 -11.61 -12.37 30.65
CA GLY A 420 -13.08 -12.46 30.60
C GLY A 420 -13.78 -11.35 29.78
N ALA A 421 -13.06 -10.66 28.89
CA ALA A 421 -13.59 -9.62 28.00
C ALA A 421 -14.20 -8.42 28.76
N THR A 422 -13.53 -7.98 29.83
CA THR A 422 -13.94 -6.79 30.59
C THR A 422 -12.90 -5.67 30.44
N VAL A 423 -13.34 -4.42 30.57
CA VAL A 423 -12.50 -3.22 30.42
C VAL A 423 -12.62 -2.35 31.67
N SER A 424 -11.48 -1.91 32.19
CA SER A 424 -11.37 -0.94 33.28
C SER A 424 -11.56 0.48 32.74
N TYR A 425 -12.75 1.05 32.95
CA TYR A 425 -13.02 2.40 32.48
C TYR A 425 -12.26 3.51 33.25
N PRO A 426 -11.92 3.37 34.55
CA PRO A 426 -11.07 4.35 35.24
C PRO A 426 -9.66 4.46 34.66
N GLU A 427 -9.02 3.33 34.34
CA GLU A 427 -7.69 3.30 33.73
C GLU A 427 -7.72 3.87 32.31
N PHE A 428 -8.77 3.55 31.55
CA PHE A 428 -9.01 4.13 30.23
C PHE A 428 -9.15 5.66 30.28
N ILE A 429 -9.91 6.21 31.23
CA ILE A 429 -10.09 7.66 31.39
C ILE A 429 -8.75 8.32 31.75
N ALA A 430 -8.01 7.78 32.71
CA ALA A 430 -6.72 8.32 33.13
C ALA A 430 -5.69 8.35 31.98
N SER A 431 -5.58 7.27 31.21
CA SER A 431 -4.60 7.17 30.11
C SER A 431 -4.89 8.12 28.95
N ASN A 432 -6.17 8.36 28.62
CA ASN A 432 -6.56 9.28 27.55
C ASN A 432 -6.39 10.77 27.92
N ILE A 433 -6.31 11.10 29.21
CA ILE A 433 -6.12 12.48 29.70
C ILE A 433 -4.62 12.83 29.77
N GLU A 434 -3.73 11.87 30.01
CA GLU A 434 -2.30 12.13 30.19
C GLU A 434 -1.47 12.30 28.90
N SER A 435 -2.02 12.04 27.70
CA SER A 435 -1.27 12.18 26.43
C SER A 435 -1.09 13.65 26.00
N PRO A 436 0.13 14.23 26.09
CA PRO A 436 0.36 15.65 25.85
C PRO A 436 0.87 15.89 24.43
N SER A 437 0.06 16.56 23.60
CA SER A 437 0.42 17.36 22.41
C SER A 437 -0.71 17.27 21.38
N TYR A 438 -1.77 18.07 21.59
CA TYR A 438 -2.73 18.36 20.52
C TYR A 438 -2.11 19.38 19.57
N ASP A 439 -1.11 18.95 18.80
CA ASP A 439 -0.56 19.76 17.71
C ASP A 439 -1.55 19.70 16.54
N ALA A 440 -2.36 20.76 16.40
CA ALA A 440 -3.39 20.94 15.37
C ALA A 440 -2.86 20.93 13.90
N ASN A 441 -1.60 20.58 13.68
CA ASN A 441 -0.92 20.54 12.39
C ASN A 441 -0.71 19.12 11.82
N VAL A 442 -1.09 18.04 12.53
CA VAL A 442 -0.87 16.64 12.07
C VAL A 442 -2.09 16.08 11.29
N GLY A 443 -3.04 16.93 10.89
CA GLY A 443 -4.34 16.55 10.31
C GLY A 443 -4.34 15.95 8.89
N LYS A 444 -3.27 15.28 8.45
CA LYS A 444 -3.31 14.43 7.25
C LYS A 444 -2.90 13.02 7.63
N GLU A 445 -3.88 12.12 7.59
CA GLU A 445 -3.65 10.70 7.60
C GLU A 445 -2.63 10.35 6.51
N ILE A 446 -1.53 9.73 6.93
CA ILE A 446 -0.53 9.19 6.04
C ILE A 446 -1.11 7.88 5.51
N VAL A 447 -1.57 7.94 4.26
CA VAL A 447 -1.94 6.74 3.52
C VAL A 447 -0.66 6.02 3.14
N VAL A 448 -0.42 4.89 3.81
CA VAL A 448 0.72 4.02 3.53
C VAL A 448 0.49 3.34 2.18
N GLU A 449 1.31 3.67 1.17
CA GLU A 449 1.31 2.97 -0.13
C GLU A 449 1.88 1.55 0.02
N ASP A 450 1.50 0.61 -0.85
CA ASP A 450 2.09 -0.74 -0.86
C ASP A 450 3.62 -0.67 -1.08
N GLY A 451 4.39 -0.95 -0.02
CA GLY A 451 5.84 -0.86 0.02
C GLY A 451 6.48 -1.99 0.86
N ASP A 452 7.80 -2.09 0.80
CA ASP A 452 8.56 -3.04 1.62
C ASP A 452 8.65 -2.49 3.05
N PHE A 453 7.63 -2.71 3.87
CA PHE A 453 7.65 -2.35 5.29
C PHE A 453 8.23 -3.48 6.14
N PHE A 454 8.93 -3.08 7.20
CA PHE A 454 9.31 -3.95 8.29
C PHE A 454 8.45 -3.60 9.48
N LEU A 455 8.06 -4.61 10.25
CA LEU A 455 7.44 -4.46 11.55
C LEU A 455 8.23 -5.34 12.50
N HIS A 456 8.77 -4.75 13.58
CA HIS A 456 9.62 -5.47 14.53
C HIS A 456 10.76 -6.25 13.86
N GLY A 457 11.29 -5.75 12.74
CA GLY A 457 12.35 -6.40 11.96
C GLY A 457 11.91 -7.57 11.06
N MET A 458 10.60 -7.83 10.96
CA MET A 458 10.02 -8.89 10.14
C MET A 458 9.32 -8.32 8.90
N LEU A 459 9.41 -9.05 7.79
CA LEU A 459 8.60 -8.81 6.60
C LEU A 459 7.17 -9.35 6.80
N ARG A 460 6.22 -8.88 5.98
CA ARG A 460 4.82 -9.33 5.99
C ARG A 460 4.68 -10.85 5.99
N GLU A 461 5.42 -11.54 5.13
CA GLU A 461 5.33 -13.00 4.98
C GLU A 461 5.91 -13.74 6.19
N GLU A 462 6.99 -13.21 6.78
CA GLU A 462 7.63 -13.76 7.99
C GLU A 462 6.69 -13.59 9.19
N PHE A 463 6.19 -12.37 9.42
CA PHE A 463 5.23 -12.06 10.48
C PHE A 463 3.98 -12.94 10.40
N ALA A 464 3.40 -13.05 9.19
CA ALA A 464 2.21 -13.88 8.98
C ALA A 464 2.46 -15.39 9.15
N SER A 465 3.70 -15.85 8.89
CA SER A 465 4.06 -17.26 9.05
C SER A 465 4.31 -17.60 10.51
N LEU A 466 5.05 -16.77 11.23
CA LEU A 466 5.30 -16.91 12.67
C LEU A 466 3.99 -16.91 13.46
N LEU A 467 3.10 -15.95 13.19
CA LEU A 467 1.80 -15.89 13.86
C LEU A 467 0.94 -17.13 13.54
N ARG A 468 1.01 -17.67 12.32
CA ARG A 468 0.30 -18.89 11.94
C ARG A 468 0.86 -20.12 12.66
N GLU A 469 2.17 -20.20 12.83
CA GLU A 469 2.85 -21.29 13.53
C GLU A 469 2.43 -21.32 15.00
N ILE A 470 2.51 -20.18 15.70
CA ILE A 470 2.08 -20.08 17.11
C ILE A 470 0.60 -20.45 17.24
N LEU A 471 -0.26 -19.92 16.36
CA LEU A 471 -1.70 -20.21 16.41
C LEU A 471 -2.03 -21.66 16.05
N HIS A 472 -1.27 -22.33 15.18
CA HIS A 472 -1.41 -23.76 14.93
C HIS A 472 -0.94 -24.62 16.11
N HIS A 473 0.06 -24.18 16.86
CA HIS A 473 0.44 -24.86 18.11
C HIS A 473 -0.65 -24.76 19.18
N ILE A 474 -1.35 -23.63 19.24
CA ILE A 474 -2.50 -23.43 20.12
C ILE A 474 -3.74 -24.20 19.63
N ASP A 475 -4.02 -24.17 18.33
CA ASP A 475 -5.10 -24.90 17.64
C ASP A 475 -4.65 -26.31 17.23
N SER A 476 -4.27 -27.14 18.22
CA SER A 476 -3.81 -28.52 17.99
C SER A 476 -4.84 -29.43 17.28
N ASP A 477 -6.13 -29.06 17.34
CA ASP A 477 -7.24 -29.77 16.69
C ASP A 477 -7.47 -29.31 15.23
N GLY A 478 -6.82 -28.22 14.79
CA GLY A 478 -6.88 -27.70 13.42
C GLY A 478 -8.27 -27.18 13.02
N VAL A 479 -9.00 -26.60 13.97
CA VAL A 479 -10.40 -26.19 13.80
C VAL A 479 -10.52 -24.92 12.93
N GLY A 480 -9.48 -24.09 12.88
CA GLY A 480 -9.46 -22.87 12.06
C GLY A 480 -9.87 -21.60 12.80
N PHE A 481 -10.21 -21.71 14.09
CA PHE A 481 -10.52 -20.57 14.96
C PHE A 481 -10.01 -20.81 16.39
N VAL A 482 -9.71 -19.72 17.10
CA VAL A 482 -9.20 -19.72 18.47
C VAL A 482 -10.05 -18.78 19.32
N SER A 483 -10.24 -19.08 20.61
CA SER A 483 -10.96 -18.17 21.50
C SER A 483 -10.21 -16.85 21.66
N ARG A 484 -10.95 -15.77 21.91
CA ARG A 484 -10.38 -14.42 22.08
C ARG A 484 -9.27 -14.35 23.14
N GLY A 485 -9.45 -15.02 24.28
CA GLY A 485 -8.44 -15.09 25.34
C GLY A 485 -7.16 -15.84 24.93
N ASN A 486 -7.29 -16.96 24.22
CA ASN A 486 -6.13 -17.70 23.71
C ASN A 486 -5.41 -16.91 22.60
N PHE A 487 -6.16 -16.14 21.80
CA PHE A 487 -5.59 -15.25 20.80
C PHE A 487 -4.85 -14.07 21.45
N LEU A 488 -5.38 -13.49 22.52
CA LEU A 488 -4.68 -12.47 23.31
C LEU A 488 -3.36 -13.01 23.88
N GLY A 489 -3.39 -14.21 24.47
CA GLY A 489 -2.18 -14.87 24.96
C GLY A 489 -1.14 -15.12 23.86
N CYS A 490 -1.59 -15.46 22.65
CA CYS A 490 -0.72 -15.57 21.48
C CYS A 490 -0.06 -14.23 21.12
N LEU A 491 -0.80 -13.12 21.12
CA LEU A 491 -0.24 -11.80 20.79
C LEU A 491 0.72 -11.25 21.86
N GLN A 492 0.52 -11.68 23.11
CA GLN A 492 1.43 -11.39 24.23
C GLN A 492 2.70 -12.25 24.22
N ASP A 493 2.82 -13.20 23.29
CA ASP A 493 4.02 -14.00 23.14
C ASP A 493 5.22 -13.11 22.76
N GLY A 494 6.30 -13.26 23.53
CA GLY A 494 7.52 -12.47 23.40
C GLY A 494 8.28 -12.73 22.09
N ASP A 495 7.91 -13.77 21.34
CA ASP A 495 8.50 -14.05 20.03
C ASP A 495 7.97 -13.10 18.93
N ILE A 496 6.75 -12.55 19.09
CA ILE A 496 6.17 -11.59 18.12
C ILE A 496 6.63 -10.17 18.41
N GLY A 497 6.83 -9.82 19.69
CA GLY A 497 7.32 -8.51 20.10
C GLY A 497 6.31 -7.37 19.97
N LEU A 498 5.00 -7.63 20.04
CA LEU A 498 4.00 -6.56 20.00
C LEU A 498 3.96 -5.76 21.30
N THR A 499 3.82 -4.44 21.18
CA THR A 499 3.58 -3.54 22.31
C THR A 499 2.15 -3.65 22.82
N ARG A 500 1.90 -3.22 24.06
CA ARG A 500 0.54 -3.17 24.64
C ARG A 500 -0.46 -2.45 23.74
N ARG A 501 -0.09 -1.29 23.20
CA ARG A 501 -0.95 -0.49 22.30
C ARG A 501 -1.25 -1.20 20.99
N GLU A 502 -0.26 -1.89 20.40
CA GLU A 502 -0.48 -2.69 19.19
C GLU A 502 -1.45 -3.85 19.45
N ILE A 503 -1.28 -4.56 20.58
CA ILE A 503 -2.19 -5.64 20.99
C ILE A 503 -3.60 -5.08 21.16
N ASN A 504 -3.75 -3.96 21.88
CA ASN A 504 -5.06 -3.32 22.10
C ASN A 504 -5.74 -2.92 20.79
N LEU A 505 -5.00 -2.34 19.83
CA LEU A 505 -5.52 -2.00 18.50
C LEU A 505 -6.03 -3.23 17.74
N ILE A 506 -5.29 -4.34 17.81
CA ILE A 506 -5.67 -5.61 17.18
C ILE A 506 -6.93 -6.15 17.83
N MET A 507 -6.93 -6.27 19.15
CA MET A 507 -8.05 -6.81 19.91
C MET A 507 -9.30 -5.96 19.73
N PHE A 508 -9.17 -4.64 19.70
CA PHE A 508 -10.29 -3.73 19.49
C PHE A 508 -10.96 -3.92 18.13
N LYS A 509 -10.23 -4.30 17.07
CA LYS A 509 -10.80 -4.60 15.74
C LYS A 509 -11.57 -5.93 15.69
N ILE A 510 -11.26 -6.87 16.57
CA ILE A 510 -11.90 -8.19 16.58
C ILE A 510 -13.22 -8.09 17.33
N GLU A 511 -14.34 -8.31 16.65
CA GLU A 511 -15.67 -8.20 17.26
C GLU A 511 -16.21 -9.50 17.86
N SER A 512 -15.79 -10.63 17.32
CA SER A 512 -16.27 -11.97 17.71
C SER A 512 -15.41 -12.59 18.80
N ASP A 513 -16.03 -13.43 19.63
CA ASP A 513 -15.35 -14.21 20.67
C ASP A 513 -14.56 -15.41 20.09
N GLU A 514 -14.99 -15.89 18.92
CA GLU A 514 -14.26 -16.85 18.10
C GLU A 514 -13.45 -16.10 17.03
N VAL A 515 -12.13 -16.22 17.11
CA VAL A 515 -11.18 -15.54 16.21
C VAL A 515 -10.77 -16.47 15.09
N VAL A 516 -11.24 -16.21 13.88
CA VAL A 516 -10.79 -16.91 12.66
C VAL A 516 -9.43 -16.35 12.25
N TYR A 517 -8.36 -17.05 12.62
CA TYR A 517 -6.99 -16.55 12.46
C TYR A 517 -6.58 -16.32 11.00
N SER A 518 -7.16 -17.02 10.02
CA SER A 518 -6.86 -16.77 8.59
C SER A 518 -7.21 -15.34 8.14
N ASP A 519 -8.32 -14.82 8.66
CA ASP A 519 -8.88 -13.54 8.26
C ASP A 519 -8.13 -12.41 8.96
N VAL A 520 -7.86 -12.61 10.25
CA VAL A 520 -7.13 -11.65 11.08
C VAL A 520 -5.69 -11.50 10.57
N ILE A 521 -4.93 -12.59 10.42
CA ILE A 521 -3.52 -12.55 9.95
C ILE A 521 -3.38 -11.75 8.62
N SER A 522 -4.38 -11.83 7.74
CA SER A 522 -4.32 -11.16 6.43
C SER A 522 -4.32 -9.63 6.51
N THR A 523 -4.90 -9.06 7.57
CA THR A 523 -5.13 -7.62 7.76
C THR A 523 -4.33 -6.99 8.91
N LEU A 524 -3.73 -7.81 9.79
CA LEU A 524 -2.97 -7.35 10.95
C LEU A 524 -1.76 -6.50 10.56
N PHE A 525 -0.93 -7.01 9.65
CA PHE A 525 0.34 -6.34 9.30
C PHE A 525 0.09 -4.91 8.77
N GLU A 526 -0.86 -4.75 7.85
CA GLU A 526 -1.24 -3.44 7.28
C GLU A 526 -1.81 -2.50 8.36
N SER A 527 -2.56 -3.06 9.32
CA SER A 527 -3.11 -2.28 10.43
C SER A 527 -2.04 -1.72 11.37
N LEU A 528 -1.00 -2.51 11.64
CA LEU A 528 0.11 -2.11 12.52
C LEU A 528 1.03 -1.12 11.82
N VAL A 529 1.34 -1.33 10.54
CA VAL A 529 2.12 -0.37 9.74
C VAL A 529 1.40 0.98 9.65
N HIS A 530 0.08 0.98 9.45
CA HIS A 530 -0.73 2.20 9.47
C HIS A 530 -0.68 2.91 10.84
N ALA A 531 -0.68 2.14 11.93
CA ALA A 531 -0.56 2.68 13.28
C ALA A 531 0.79 3.34 13.55
N HIS A 532 1.89 2.71 13.12
CA HIS A 532 3.24 3.27 13.20
C HIS A 532 3.41 4.51 12.32
N ALA A 533 2.93 4.47 11.08
CA ALA A 533 3.06 5.58 10.14
C ALA A 533 2.29 6.85 10.58
N ASN A 534 1.23 6.69 11.37
CA ASN A 534 0.41 7.80 11.88
C ASN A 534 0.66 8.12 13.35
N ASP A 535 1.78 7.63 13.92
CA ASP A 535 2.18 7.91 15.30
C ASP A 535 1.11 7.58 16.35
N LEU A 536 0.31 6.52 16.10
CA LEU A 536 -0.72 6.06 17.04
C LEU A 536 -0.11 5.31 18.24
N ILE A 537 1.18 5.01 18.16
CA ILE A 537 1.98 4.31 19.17
C ILE A 537 3.07 5.30 19.62
N ASP A 538 3.27 5.47 20.93
CA ASP A 538 4.34 6.34 21.45
C ASP A 538 5.68 5.65 21.27
N THR A 539 6.25 5.75 20.06
CA THR A 539 7.59 5.28 19.78
C THR A 539 8.61 6.39 20.04
N PRO A 540 9.69 6.13 20.78
CA PRO A 540 10.74 7.12 21.00
C PRO A 540 11.46 7.45 19.69
N ARG A 541 11.59 8.74 19.35
CA ARG A 541 12.22 9.20 18.10
C ARG A 541 13.69 9.62 18.22
N THR A 542 14.20 9.74 19.44
CA THR A 542 15.56 10.19 19.70
C THR A 542 16.29 9.21 20.63
N GLU A 543 17.61 9.11 20.45
CA GLU A 543 18.45 8.24 21.30
C GLU A 543 18.34 8.64 22.78
N GLU A 544 18.25 9.94 23.08
CA GLU A 544 18.09 10.45 24.45
C GLU A 544 16.76 10.01 25.09
N MET A 545 15.67 9.94 24.31
CA MET A 545 14.37 9.49 24.80
C MET A 545 14.37 7.99 25.05
N VAL A 546 15.02 7.20 24.18
CA VAL A 546 15.25 5.77 24.39
C VAL A 546 16.08 5.52 25.65
N GLU A 547 17.19 6.25 25.82
CA GLU A 547 18.06 6.15 27.00
C GLU A 547 17.29 6.46 28.30
N THR A 548 16.48 7.53 28.29
CA THR A 548 15.66 7.92 29.44
C THR A 548 14.62 6.84 29.79
N MET A 549 13.95 6.28 28.78
CA MET A 549 12.96 5.21 28.96
C MET A 549 13.60 3.93 29.51
N LEU A 550 14.72 3.50 28.93
CA LEU A 550 15.48 2.31 29.37
C LEU A 550 16.00 2.47 30.79
N ASN A 551 16.58 3.62 31.12
CA ASN A 551 17.07 3.89 32.47
C ASN A 551 15.94 3.88 33.50
N LYS A 552 14.76 4.44 33.17
CA LYS A 552 13.59 4.38 34.04
C LYS A 552 13.11 2.93 34.25
N ALA A 553 13.11 2.13 33.19
CA ALA A 553 12.74 0.71 33.28
C ALA A 553 13.76 -0.09 34.13
N PHE A 554 15.06 0.11 33.93
CA PHE A 554 16.10 -0.59 34.69
C PHE A 554 16.12 -0.18 36.16
N GLN A 555 15.98 1.11 36.45
CA GLN A 555 15.87 1.60 37.83
C GLN A 555 14.68 1.00 38.58
N SER A 556 13.58 0.68 37.88
CA SER A 556 12.42 0.03 38.52
C SER A 556 12.71 -1.39 39.01
N GLY A 557 13.70 -2.07 38.43
CA GLY A 557 14.15 -3.39 38.88
C GLY A 557 15.35 -3.37 39.82
N ASP A 558 15.95 -2.20 40.07
CA ASP A 558 17.07 -1.98 41.00
C ASP A 558 16.53 -1.39 42.31
N GLU A 559 15.82 -2.21 43.09
CA GLU A 559 15.20 -1.80 44.37
C GLU A 559 16.21 -1.20 45.36
N GLU A 560 17.48 -1.61 45.26
CA GLU A 560 18.58 -1.17 46.12
C GLU A 560 19.36 0.03 45.55
N SER A 561 19.04 0.49 44.33
CA SER A 561 19.74 1.59 43.64
C SER A 561 21.26 1.39 43.55
N THR A 562 21.67 0.14 43.32
CA THR A 562 23.08 -0.27 43.24
C THR A 562 23.75 0.21 41.96
N GLY A 563 23.00 0.49 40.90
CA GLY A 563 23.53 0.79 39.57
C GLY A 563 23.86 -0.45 38.73
N PHE A 564 23.61 -1.65 39.25
CA PHE A 564 23.95 -2.92 38.61
C PHE A 564 22.74 -3.86 38.56
N LEU A 565 22.62 -4.61 37.47
CA LEU A 565 21.59 -5.62 37.28
C LEU A 565 22.18 -6.90 36.70
N SER A 566 21.55 -8.04 37.01
CA SER A 566 21.89 -9.32 36.39
C SER A 566 21.39 -9.43 34.95
N PHE A 567 21.96 -10.35 34.16
CA PHE A 567 21.50 -10.57 32.78
C PHE A 567 20.04 -10.99 32.72
N GLY A 568 19.60 -11.83 33.66
CA GLY A 568 18.22 -12.26 33.77
C GLY A 568 17.27 -11.08 34.07
N ALA A 569 17.67 -10.19 34.98
CA ALA A 569 16.91 -8.99 35.31
C ALA A 569 16.84 -8.03 34.13
N LEU A 570 17.97 -7.75 33.46
CA LEU A 570 18.01 -6.90 32.26
C LEU A 570 17.14 -7.45 31.13
N LYS A 571 17.20 -8.75 30.86
CA LYS A 571 16.36 -9.41 29.85
C LYS A 571 14.86 -9.26 30.15
N THR A 572 14.48 -9.39 31.42
CA THR A 572 13.08 -9.27 31.85
C THR A 572 12.61 -7.82 31.79
N LEU A 573 13.42 -6.88 32.27
CA LEU A 573 13.10 -5.45 32.27
C LEU A 573 13.06 -4.86 30.86
N LEU A 574 13.92 -5.32 29.93
CA LEU A 574 13.85 -4.94 28.51
C LEU A 574 12.52 -5.33 27.87
N ARG A 575 11.99 -6.51 28.22
CA ARG A 575 10.66 -6.95 27.75
C ARG A 575 9.55 -6.11 28.37
N MET A 576 9.65 -5.81 29.66
CA MET A 576 8.68 -4.99 30.38
C MET A 576 8.71 -3.51 30.01
N ALA A 577 9.79 -3.03 29.37
CA ALA A 577 9.94 -1.64 28.94
C ALA A 577 8.93 -1.23 27.85
N GLY A 578 8.20 -2.17 27.25
CA GLY A 578 7.15 -1.87 26.28
C GLY A 578 7.66 -1.37 24.93
N LEU A 579 8.94 -1.63 24.62
CA LEU A 579 9.62 -1.20 23.39
C LEU A 579 9.23 -2.01 22.14
N GLY A 580 8.48 -3.10 22.29
CA GLY A 580 8.06 -3.94 21.15
C GLY A 580 9.21 -4.75 20.55
N LEU A 581 10.16 -5.19 21.38
CA LEU A 581 11.31 -5.96 20.91
C LEU A 581 10.99 -7.45 20.94
N THR A 582 11.29 -8.16 19.86
CA THR A 582 11.22 -9.63 19.81
C THR A 582 12.23 -10.26 20.78
N ARG A 583 12.03 -11.54 21.13
CA ARG A 583 12.99 -12.31 21.93
C ARG A 583 14.39 -12.28 21.33
N ILE A 584 14.52 -12.46 20.02
CA ILE A 584 15.81 -12.47 19.33
C ILE A 584 16.48 -11.09 19.38
N GLN A 585 15.73 -10.01 19.14
CA GLN A 585 16.25 -8.64 19.26
C GLN A 585 16.69 -8.34 20.68
N THR A 586 15.89 -8.71 21.68
CA THR A 586 16.24 -8.53 23.10
C THR A 586 17.54 -9.26 23.43
N THR A 587 17.70 -10.49 22.96
CA THR A 587 18.93 -11.27 23.14
C THR A 587 20.12 -10.68 22.37
N ALA A 588 19.90 -10.11 21.20
CA ALA A 588 20.94 -9.40 20.46
C ALA A 588 21.38 -8.11 21.16
N LEU A 589 20.47 -7.36 21.80
CA LEU A 589 20.81 -6.19 22.61
C LEU A 589 21.73 -6.55 23.78
N LEU A 590 21.50 -7.70 24.42
CA LEU A 590 22.33 -8.20 25.51
C LEU A 590 23.78 -8.52 25.08
N SER A 591 24.07 -8.62 23.78
CA SER A 591 25.45 -8.78 23.29
C SER A 591 26.34 -7.56 23.52
N GLU A 592 25.75 -6.37 23.74
CA GLU A 592 26.47 -5.13 24.07
C GLU A 592 26.63 -4.95 25.59
N ALA A 593 26.09 -5.85 26.40
CA ALA A 593 26.29 -5.85 27.84
C ALA A 593 27.75 -6.20 28.16
N ILE A 594 28.36 -5.42 29.04
CA ILE A 594 29.72 -5.66 29.53
C ILE A 594 29.60 -6.11 30.98
N GLU A 595 30.08 -7.31 31.25
CA GLU A 595 30.21 -7.88 32.60
C GLU A 595 31.38 -7.22 33.33
N GLU A 596 31.12 -6.61 34.49
CA GLU A 596 32.18 -6.12 35.38
C GLU A 596 32.59 -7.20 36.39
N GLU A 597 31.60 -7.84 37.03
CA GLU A 597 31.74 -9.01 37.91
C GLU A 597 30.74 -10.09 37.45
N GLU A 598 30.87 -11.34 37.94
CA GLU A 598 30.01 -12.46 37.52
C GLU A 598 28.52 -12.08 37.58
N ASP A 599 27.86 -12.09 36.40
CA ASP A 599 26.44 -11.75 36.24
C ASP A 599 26.05 -10.35 36.74
N SER A 600 26.94 -9.36 36.65
CA SER A 600 26.69 -7.97 37.06
C SER A 600 27.02 -6.98 35.95
N VAL A 601 26.01 -6.21 35.53
CA VAL A 601 26.09 -5.26 34.41
C VAL A 601 25.65 -3.87 34.86
N ASN A 602 26.47 -2.86 34.55
CA ASN A 602 26.10 -1.45 34.77
C ASN A 602 25.03 -1.02 33.75
N TYR A 603 23.79 -0.84 34.21
CA TYR A 603 22.66 -0.60 33.32
C TYR A 603 22.65 0.78 32.66
N GLU A 604 23.23 1.82 33.27
CA GLU A 604 23.31 3.16 32.68
C GLU A 604 24.23 3.16 31.46
N SER A 605 25.41 2.54 31.60
CA SER A 605 26.37 2.41 30.51
C SER A 605 25.84 1.50 29.40
N PHE A 606 25.07 0.48 29.77
CA PHE A 606 24.42 -0.45 28.85
C PHE A 606 23.31 0.26 28.05
N ALA A 607 22.41 0.98 28.72
CA ALA A 607 21.34 1.77 28.09
C ALA A 607 21.89 2.72 27.02
N LYS A 608 22.98 3.42 27.32
CA LYS A 608 23.65 4.33 26.39
C LYS A 608 24.22 3.63 25.15
N ARG A 609 24.76 2.41 25.30
CA ARG A 609 25.30 1.64 24.16
C ARG A 609 24.20 1.13 23.24
N ILE A 610 23.09 0.67 23.82
CA ILE A 610 22.00 0.07 23.06
C ILE A 610 21.00 1.08 22.52
N ALA A 611 20.95 2.32 23.03
CA ALA A 611 19.96 3.33 22.61
C ALA A 611 19.90 3.54 21.10
N SER A 612 21.06 3.66 20.43
CA SER A 612 21.15 3.79 18.97
C SER A 612 20.66 2.54 18.23
N MET A 613 20.90 1.35 18.80
CA MET A 613 20.48 0.06 18.23
C MET A 613 18.97 -0.13 18.35
N VAL A 614 18.41 0.21 19.52
CA VAL A 614 16.98 0.18 19.82
C VAL A 614 16.21 1.19 18.96
N LEU A 615 16.72 2.42 18.79
CA LEU A 615 16.06 3.42 17.96
C LEU A 615 15.89 2.92 16.51
N ARG A 616 16.93 2.31 15.94
CA ARG A 616 16.89 1.72 14.59
C ARG A 616 15.95 0.52 14.47
N MET A 617 15.68 -0.16 15.57
CA MET A 617 14.75 -1.30 15.61
C MET A 617 13.30 -0.85 15.65
N ILE A 618 12.99 0.32 16.19
CA ILE A 618 11.62 0.72 16.54
C ILE A 618 11.12 1.88 15.68
N ASP A 619 11.99 2.82 15.32
CA ASP A 619 11.58 4.04 14.63
C ASP A 619 11.19 3.75 13.17
N TYR A 620 9.95 4.09 12.82
CA TYR A 620 9.35 3.84 11.51
C TYR A 620 10.15 4.47 10.37
N ASP A 621 10.58 5.74 10.53
CA ASP A 621 11.33 6.44 9.49
C ASP A 621 12.69 5.79 9.22
N THR A 622 13.39 5.35 10.27
CA THR A 622 14.64 4.60 10.10
C THR A 622 14.42 3.24 9.45
N GLN A 623 13.37 2.50 9.82
CA GLN A 623 13.05 1.21 9.22
C GLN A 623 12.73 1.33 7.72
N VAL A 624 11.97 2.36 7.32
CA VAL A 624 11.66 2.63 5.92
C VAL A 624 12.93 2.93 5.11
N GLN A 625 13.87 3.67 5.68
CA GLN A 625 15.16 3.95 5.02
C GLN A 625 16.02 2.68 4.88
N MET A 626 16.01 1.81 5.89
CA MET A 626 16.80 0.58 5.88
C MET A 626 16.18 -0.54 5.04
N ALA A 627 14.88 -0.44 4.71
CA ALA A 627 14.13 -1.51 4.09
C ALA A 627 14.76 -2.05 2.79
N ALA A 628 15.22 -1.15 1.92
CA ALA A 628 15.87 -1.52 0.66
C ALA A 628 17.22 -2.24 0.88
N SER A 629 18.02 -1.75 1.81
CA SER A 629 19.32 -2.35 2.16
C SER A 629 19.13 -3.73 2.82
N VAL A 630 18.19 -3.85 3.76
CA VAL A 630 17.83 -5.12 4.41
C VAL A 630 17.43 -6.15 3.36
N ARG A 631 16.53 -5.79 2.45
CA ARG A 631 16.07 -6.69 1.37
C ARG A 631 17.22 -7.15 0.47
N SER A 632 18.15 -6.25 0.14
CA SER A 632 19.32 -6.59 -0.66
C SER A 632 20.25 -7.56 0.06
N TYR A 633 20.46 -7.38 1.38
CA TYR A 633 21.29 -8.25 2.20
C TYR A 633 20.63 -9.62 2.40
N ARG A 634 19.34 -9.67 2.74
CA ARG A 634 18.58 -10.94 2.88
C ARG A 634 18.50 -11.75 1.59
N GLY A 635 18.66 -11.09 0.43
CA GLY A 635 18.77 -11.75 -0.88
C GLY A 635 20.17 -12.26 -1.23
N SER A 636 21.19 -11.96 -0.41
CA SER A 636 22.57 -12.39 -0.63
C SER A 636 22.85 -13.78 -0.06
N GLU A 637 23.88 -14.46 -0.57
CA GLU A 637 24.32 -15.75 -0.04
C GLU A 637 24.84 -15.63 1.40
N ASP A 638 25.38 -14.47 1.77
CA ASP A 638 25.94 -14.20 3.10
C ASP A 638 24.87 -14.21 4.20
N TYR A 639 23.60 -13.89 3.88
CA TYR A 639 22.51 -13.94 4.86
C TYR A 639 22.21 -15.34 5.37
N PHE A 640 22.39 -16.37 4.53
CA PHE A 640 22.08 -17.77 4.87
C PHE A 640 23.24 -18.49 5.55
N ALA A 641 24.35 -17.80 5.83
CA ALA A 641 25.56 -18.40 6.37
C ALA A 641 26.09 -17.63 7.59
N VAL A 642 26.08 -18.27 8.76
CA VAL A 642 26.72 -17.76 9.98
C VAL A 642 28.04 -18.50 10.17
N TYR A 643 29.16 -17.77 10.24
CA TYR A 643 30.51 -18.36 10.26
C TYR A 643 30.78 -19.37 9.11
N GLY A 644 30.12 -19.20 7.96
CA GLY A 644 30.26 -20.10 6.81
C GLY A 644 29.46 -21.41 6.90
N MET A 645 28.57 -21.54 7.90
CA MET A 645 27.68 -22.67 8.10
C MET A 645 26.24 -22.27 7.82
N ASN A 646 25.45 -23.14 7.20
CA ASN A 646 23.99 -22.98 7.13
C ASN A 646 23.34 -23.33 8.49
N GLN A 647 22.05 -23.02 8.67
CA GLN A 647 21.35 -23.25 9.94
C GLN A 647 21.47 -24.70 10.43
N HIS A 648 21.32 -25.68 9.54
CA HIS A 648 21.37 -27.09 9.93
C HIS A 648 22.79 -27.54 10.32
N GLU A 649 23.81 -27.07 9.60
CA GLU A 649 25.22 -27.32 9.94
C GLU A 649 25.60 -26.67 11.27
N PHE A 650 25.09 -25.46 11.53
CA PHE A 650 25.30 -24.73 12.78
C PHE A 650 24.65 -25.46 13.96
N GLU A 651 23.38 -25.85 13.83
CA GLU A 651 22.66 -26.63 14.85
C GLU A 651 23.40 -27.93 15.14
N ASN A 652 23.76 -28.70 14.12
CA ASN A 652 24.49 -29.96 14.28
C ASN A 652 25.85 -29.78 14.96
N ALA A 653 26.61 -28.73 14.60
CA ALA A 653 27.91 -28.46 15.19
C ALA A 653 27.81 -28.16 16.69
N LEU A 654 26.81 -27.36 17.09
CA LEU A 654 26.54 -27.09 18.51
C LEU A 654 26.01 -28.32 19.24
N THR A 655 25.09 -29.09 18.64
CA THR A 655 24.60 -30.34 19.24
C THR A 655 25.76 -31.29 19.55
N ILE A 656 26.67 -31.52 18.60
CA ILE A 656 27.84 -32.38 18.81
C ILE A 656 28.75 -31.82 19.92
N ALA A 657 28.95 -30.50 19.97
CA ALA A 657 29.81 -29.86 20.95
C ALA A 657 29.22 -29.90 22.38
N PHE A 658 27.91 -29.73 22.51
CA PHE A 658 27.21 -29.83 23.79
C PHE A 658 27.11 -31.28 24.27
N GLU A 659 26.77 -32.23 23.40
CA GLU A 659 26.69 -33.67 23.73
C GLU A 659 28.06 -34.25 24.13
N ALA A 660 29.16 -33.71 23.59
CA ALA A 660 30.51 -34.15 23.96
C ALA A 660 30.88 -33.79 25.41
N ILE A 661 30.24 -32.77 26.00
CA ILE A 661 30.48 -32.32 27.38
C ILE A 661 29.38 -32.81 28.32
N ASP A 662 28.13 -32.88 27.84
CA ASP A 662 26.99 -33.45 28.57
C ASP A 662 26.92 -34.98 28.42
N GLU A 663 27.90 -35.69 29.01
CA GLU A 663 28.03 -37.16 28.94
C GLU A 663 26.78 -37.92 29.44
N ASN A 664 25.90 -37.27 30.22
CA ASN A 664 24.69 -37.85 30.80
C ASN A 664 23.39 -37.43 30.10
N SER A 665 23.46 -36.63 29.04
CA SER A 665 22.30 -36.08 28.31
C SER A 665 21.28 -35.41 29.24
N ARG A 666 21.76 -34.64 30.22
CA ARG A 666 20.89 -33.94 31.19
C ARG A 666 20.18 -32.74 30.57
N GLY A 667 20.70 -32.19 29.47
CA GLY A 667 20.17 -30.99 28.84
C GLY A 667 20.59 -29.68 29.53
N CYS A 668 21.40 -29.77 30.58
CA CYS A 668 21.85 -28.66 31.42
C CYS A 668 23.37 -28.71 31.60
N LEU A 669 24.02 -27.54 31.56
CA LEU A 669 25.46 -27.39 31.76
C LEU A 669 25.77 -26.22 32.70
N THR A 670 26.94 -26.24 33.33
CA THR A 670 27.44 -25.07 34.07
C THR A 670 27.92 -23.99 33.11
N ARG A 671 27.98 -22.72 33.56
CA ARG A 671 28.39 -21.58 32.72
C ARG A 671 29.75 -21.78 32.03
N ASN A 672 30.72 -22.36 32.74
CA ASN A 672 32.06 -22.62 32.20
C ASN A 672 32.05 -23.73 31.14
N GLU A 673 31.31 -24.81 31.38
CA GLU A 673 31.13 -25.91 30.42
C GLU A 673 30.40 -25.43 29.16
N LEU A 674 29.46 -24.50 29.29
CA LEU A 674 28.76 -23.86 28.17
C LEU A 674 29.70 -23.03 27.29
N ILE A 675 30.55 -22.21 27.90
CA ILE A 675 31.55 -21.41 27.17
C ILE A 675 32.53 -22.35 26.44
N GLU A 676 32.98 -23.42 27.09
CA GLU A 676 33.85 -24.42 26.49
C GLU A 676 33.18 -25.15 25.33
N ALA A 677 31.92 -25.57 25.49
CA ALA A 677 31.12 -26.20 24.44
C ALA A 677 30.96 -25.30 23.20
N ILE A 678 30.62 -24.03 23.42
CA ILE A 678 30.43 -23.05 22.34
C ILE A 678 31.76 -22.79 21.61
N HIS A 679 32.89 -22.70 22.33
CA HIS A 679 34.20 -22.56 21.69
C HIS A 679 34.62 -23.80 20.89
N ASN A 680 34.24 -25.00 21.35
CA ASN A 680 34.50 -26.24 20.62
C ASN A 680 33.67 -26.35 19.33
N GLY A 681 32.40 -25.91 19.36
CA GLY A 681 31.53 -25.86 18.18
C GLY A 681 31.85 -24.69 17.23
N LEU A 682 32.28 -23.55 17.75
CA LEU A 682 32.55 -22.31 17.03
C LEU A 682 33.95 -21.76 17.39
N PRO A 683 35.04 -22.28 16.77
CA PRO A 683 36.42 -21.96 17.16
C PRO A 683 36.83 -20.50 16.99
N HIS A 684 36.13 -19.75 16.14
CA HIS A 684 36.43 -18.35 15.80
C HIS A 684 35.35 -17.36 16.25
N ILE A 685 34.58 -17.72 17.28
CA ILE A 685 33.50 -16.87 17.78
C ILE A 685 34.04 -15.56 18.39
N SER A 686 33.46 -14.43 17.99
CA SER A 686 33.77 -13.12 18.58
C SER A 686 33.20 -13.04 20.02
N PRO A 687 33.80 -12.24 20.93
CA PRO A 687 33.29 -12.10 22.29
C PRO A 687 31.86 -11.54 22.34
N LYS A 688 31.49 -10.66 21.40
CA LYS A 688 30.11 -10.17 21.25
C LYS A 688 29.14 -11.27 20.84
N HIS A 689 29.53 -12.09 19.87
CA HIS A 689 28.70 -13.21 19.40
C HIS A 689 28.56 -14.29 20.49
N LEU A 690 29.62 -14.52 21.28
CA LEU A 690 29.57 -15.42 22.44
C LEU A 690 28.57 -14.90 23.50
N ALA A 691 28.63 -13.61 23.85
CA ALA A 691 27.69 -13.01 24.81
C ALA A 691 26.22 -13.13 24.34
N CYS A 692 25.97 -12.92 23.04
CA CYS A 692 24.63 -13.09 22.46
C CYS A 692 24.12 -14.53 22.60
N VAL A 693 24.95 -15.51 22.26
CA VAL A 693 24.60 -16.93 22.32
C VAL A 693 24.39 -17.37 23.77
N LEU A 694 25.21 -16.89 24.71
CA LEU A 694 25.03 -17.17 26.14
C LEU A 694 23.73 -16.58 26.68
N ALA A 695 23.29 -15.41 26.19
CA ALA A 695 22.04 -14.79 26.60
C ALA A 695 20.76 -15.53 26.14
N LEU A 696 20.90 -16.52 25.23
CA LEU A 696 19.83 -17.46 24.89
C LEU A 696 19.66 -18.57 25.93
N ALA A 697 20.69 -18.86 26.73
CA ALA A 697 20.63 -19.88 27.76
C ALA A 697 19.58 -19.51 28.81
N GLU A 698 18.76 -20.48 29.21
CA GLU A 698 17.78 -20.30 30.28
C GLU A 698 18.31 -20.94 31.56
N VAL A 699 18.20 -20.23 32.68
CA VAL A 699 18.65 -20.75 33.98
C VAL A 699 17.54 -21.61 34.56
N ASN A 700 17.84 -22.87 34.83
CA ASN A 700 16.89 -23.72 35.52
C ASN A 700 16.84 -23.32 37.01
N GLN A 701 15.67 -22.84 37.45
CA GLN A 701 15.43 -22.32 38.80
C GLN A 701 15.72 -23.34 39.92
N SER A 702 15.77 -24.64 39.60
CA SER A 702 15.96 -25.72 40.57
C SER A 702 17.42 -26.17 40.76
N SER A 703 18.26 -26.04 39.73
CA SER A 703 19.66 -26.50 39.75
C SER A 703 20.69 -25.37 39.64
N GLY A 704 20.31 -24.19 39.15
CA GLY A 704 21.25 -23.11 38.80
C GLY A 704 22.14 -23.43 37.60
N GLU A 705 21.93 -24.58 36.95
CA GLU A 705 22.55 -24.95 35.67
C GLU A 705 21.74 -24.34 34.51
N PHE A 706 22.41 -24.17 33.36
CA PHE A 706 21.86 -23.50 32.18
C PHE A 706 21.42 -24.52 31.13
N GLU A 707 20.21 -24.36 30.61
CA GLU A 707 19.67 -25.17 29.53
C GLU A 707 20.20 -24.69 28.18
N TYR A 708 20.82 -25.61 27.42
CA TYR A 708 21.46 -25.28 26.13
C TYR A 708 20.57 -25.54 24.91
N GLY A 709 19.37 -26.10 25.08
CA GLY A 709 18.46 -26.37 23.96
C GLY A 709 18.07 -25.09 23.18
N ALA A 710 17.78 -24.00 23.90
CA ALA A 710 17.47 -22.71 23.29
C ALA A 710 18.66 -22.13 22.51
N ILE A 711 19.90 -22.46 22.90
CA ILE A 711 21.12 -22.02 22.20
C ILE A 711 21.25 -22.73 20.85
N ILE A 712 20.97 -24.03 20.81
CA ILE A 712 21.03 -24.81 19.57
C ILE A 712 20.00 -24.27 18.57
N HIS A 713 18.73 -24.14 18.99
CA HIS A 713 17.64 -23.78 18.09
C HIS A 713 17.62 -22.29 17.69
N ASN A 714 17.94 -21.37 18.61
CA ASN A 714 17.79 -19.93 18.37
C ASN A 714 19.15 -19.22 18.14
N GLY A 715 20.28 -19.90 18.37
CA GLY A 715 21.62 -19.33 18.26
C GLY A 715 21.96 -18.85 16.86
N PHE A 716 21.55 -19.60 15.84
CA PHE A 716 21.75 -19.21 14.45
C PHE A 716 21.03 -17.90 14.14
N GLN A 717 19.75 -17.80 14.49
CA GLN A 717 18.91 -16.62 14.21
C GLN A 717 19.41 -15.38 14.95
N ALA A 718 19.85 -15.52 16.21
CA ALA A 718 20.41 -14.41 16.97
C ALA A 718 21.73 -13.87 16.38
N LEU A 719 22.62 -14.76 15.94
CA LEU A 719 23.88 -14.37 15.29
C LEU A 719 23.66 -13.82 13.87
N GLN A 720 22.74 -14.40 13.11
CA GLN A 720 22.34 -13.92 11.80
C GLN A 720 21.81 -12.48 11.90
N TRP A 721 20.98 -12.20 12.91
CA TRP A 721 20.48 -10.87 13.19
C TRP A 721 21.61 -9.87 13.51
N LEU A 722 22.58 -10.25 14.34
CA LEU A 722 23.73 -9.39 14.65
C LEU A 722 24.60 -9.10 13.43
N GLN A 723 24.79 -10.09 12.55
CA GLN A 723 25.48 -9.89 11.28
C GLN A 723 24.72 -8.90 10.40
N GLU A 724 23.41 -9.09 10.21
CA GLU A 724 22.53 -8.18 9.47
C GLU A 724 22.65 -6.74 9.99
N TYR A 725 22.53 -6.54 11.29
CA TYR A 725 22.71 -5.24 11.93
C TYR A 725 24.10 -4.63 11.69
N SER A 726 25.17 -5.44 11.78
CA SER A 726 26.53 -4.97 11.54
C SER A 726 26.74 -4.48 10.11
N THR A 727 26.19 -5.19 9.11
CA THR A 727 26.24 -4.79 7.70
C THR A 727 25.43 -3.54 7.42
N LEU A 728 24.25 -3.40 8.03
CA LEU A 728 23.38 -2.24 7.83
C LEU A 728 23.98 -0.99 8.48
N SER A 729 24.55 -1.12 9.68
CA SER A 729 25.21 -0.02 10.37
C SER A 729 26.45 0.51 9.63
N ALA A 730 27.16 -0.36 8.89
CA ALA A 730 28.31 0.03 8.08
C ALA A 730 27.96 0.81 6.79
N GLN A 731 26.71 0.76 6.32
CA GLN A 731 26.27 1.47 5.11
C GLN A 731 25.74 2.89 5.38
N LEU A 732 25.43 3.19 6.65
CA LEU A 732 24.85 4.47 7.10
C LEU A 732 25.90 5.46 7.64
N VAL A 733 27.16 5.04 7.76
CA VAL A 733 28.34 5.85 8.12
C VAL A 733 29.13 6.15 6.86
#